data_AF-A0A496QFP2-F1
#
_entry.id   AF-A0A496QFP2-F1
#
_cell.length_a   1.000
_cell.length_b   1.000
_cell.length_c   1.000
_cell.angle_alpha   90.00
_cell.angle_beta   90.00
_cell.angle_gamma   90.00
#
_symmetry.space_group_name_H-M   'P 1'
#
loop_
_entity.id
_entity.type
_entity.pdbx_description
1 polymer ?
#
loop_
_entity_poly.entity_id
_entity_poly.type
_entity_poly.pdbx_seq_one_letter_code
_entity_poly.pdbx_strand_id
1 'polypeptide(L)'
;MKRDKWLYSLLAVGSFFFTPKGLTWDMGLPKFYYASVLLALIFIFEALNILRNKKNLSIHVYFLFPMAFGVYAIVSTFFIDIPEVFFSSLGFAITLLIFISFSLLISKKDIPSILWFLQWVVFSGAVIAIDALVSFYTGKSFLWGNVFNNTMSRGNISSLIGNVNFTTDLMGMLIPFTIFLAVVKRKLWKHDRLRKITFSMFFTLFLSVVMAGQTRGVYLALLGALILSIIGIALARLKGVQIMKASHLPTLMFIVAITLLLVIGYSTDSPLTRGAFQITERIGNISGDKTSIDVRMLQWKAAIEQWNSKKLTGTGFGTYKFYSTENMARVVSVEPKYMYVNGLLSIRTHDEFLQMLAETGILGVCLIALSLLGFAWYFFRNLFAQGEPEKLLLFLASTAAFVVILLHSVVSFPGHLMPNALIAVFAVGVATSEQLRGFKPWSVVVQKKFVRTIAVLLMLLVPLGGTVLMSRNYFSEAYFTKGYLEKLKFDAASAAIPDLRNTIGKIKVDLSNLENTQENFSSLATDTYIDSNLPVYKSRYPHAPEAFLVSILHENRIETVKNIKQKLTGNLKKVANSLMNAQNQGNTAFYNALYYLEGALTFEDHSGLPKTYLALLMSTGAWTEDLNLRLFNLPDPMKQLNDFFNGINGYNEKIDVSSPRPLIKPLLTREKRHLPLKELPDLIKAASQEASLTTILKELDMSLLFDYQANFDSLDMAIASFQIVPDPKVFRFAVNQLFYAFSKSESVLEELDKLEKYLDSSSQASLENLKNRIANISNDYRWQFEYLYDTAIALNPGGWNINPDWENIYSDYIQQLLLTYGDQAIDKCIEIAKKEISACEVMKETHWGIPDDSFNTLYTFANSLNASELKTKIMTLYEPAYIWNKMQAESFYNEKITTLEEGSDAHQRYLDVLERMKAFVDEYESRK
;
A
#
# COMPACT_ATOMS: atom_id res chain seq x y z
N MET A 1 12.00 20.94 -38.56
CA MET A 1 11.55 19.81 -37.70
C MET A 1 10.03 19.87 -37.60
N LYS A 2 9.26 18.81 -37.91
CA LYS A 2 7.78 18.84 -37.72
C LYS A 2 7.49 19.19 -36.25
N ARG A 3 6.64 20.18 -35.99
CA ARG A 3 6.39 20.77 -34.66
C ARG A 3 5.95 19.77 -33.58
N ASP A 4 5.43 18.59 -33.94
CA ASP A 4 4.89 17.59 -33.02
C ASP A 4 5.92 16.55 -32.51
N LYS A 5 7.03 16.30 -33.23
CA LYS A 5 7.98 15.22 -32.87
C LYS A 5 8.56 15.33 -31.46
N TRP A 6 8.74 16.54 -30.95
CA TRP A 6 9.31 16.76 -29.62
C TRP A 6 8.32 16.36 -28.51
N LEU A 7 7.01 16.53 -28.71
CA LEU A 7 5.98 16.07 -27.75
C LEU A 7 5.99 14.56 -27.60
N TYR A 8 6.13 13.82 -28.70
CA TYR A 8 6.27 12.35 -28.66
C TYR A 8 7.57 11.94 -27.94
N SER A 9 8.68 12.63 -28.18
CA SER A 9 9.93 12.37 -27.45
C SER A 9 9.79 12.62 -25.95
N LEU A 10 9.16 13.73 -25.54
CA LEU A 10 8.86 14.01 -24.13
C LEU A 10 7.93 12.96 -23.52
N LEU A 11 6.91 12.52 -24.27
CA LEU A 11 6.02 11.44 -23.84
C LEU A 11 6.81 10.17 -23.56
N ALA A 12 7.68 9.72 -24.47
CA ALA A 12 8.51 8.54 -24.24
C ALA A 12 9.41 8.70 -23.01
N VAL A 13 10.12 9.83 -22.89
CA VAL A 13 11.08 10.04 -21.79
C VAL A 13 10.37 10.13 -20.45
N GLY A 14 9.42 11.03 -20.27
CA GLY A 14 8.78 11.21 -18.96
C GLY A 14 7.88 10.05 -18.56
N SER A 15 7.32 9.28 -19.49
CA SER A 15 6.60 8.04 -19.17
C SER A 15 7.48 7.04 -18.41
N PHE A 16 8.78 7.00 -18.70
CA PHE A 16 9.72 6.08 -18.06
C PHE A 16 10.30 6.65 -16.76
N PHE A 17 10.55 7.96 -16.71
CA PHE A 17 11.36 8.58 -15.65
C PHE A 17 10.60 9.50 -14.69
N PHE A 18 9.36 9.92 -14.99
CA PHE A 18 8.63 10.86 -14.15
C PHE A 18 8.09 10.17 -12.90
N THR A 19 8.96 10.02 -11.89
CA THR A 19 8.65 9.42 -10.59
C THR A 19 9.29 10.28 -9.49
N PRO A 20 8.65 11.38 -9.06
CA PRO A 20 9.18 12.22 -7.99
C PRO A 20 9.28 11.43 -6.68
N LYS A 21 10.50 11.23 -6.17
CA LYS A 21 10.74 10.41 -4.97
C LYS A 21 10.05 11.01 -3.74
N GLY A 22 9.38 10.16 -2.96
CA GLY A 22 8.72 10.55 -1.71
C GLY A 22 7.46 11.39 -1.91
N LEU A 23 6.98 11.54 -3.15
CA LEU A 23 5.75 12.27 -3.42
C LEU A 23 4.54 11.36 -3.44
N THR A 24 4.58 10.21 -4.12
CA THR A 24 3.51 9.20 -4.14
C THR A 24 4.04 7.83 -3.71
N TRP A 25 3.15 6.94 -3.26
CA TRP A 25 3.46 5.55 -2.94
C TRP A 25 3.55 4.68 -4.20
N ASP A 26 2.58 4.83 -5.10
CA ASP A 26 2.55 4.18 -6.39
C ASP A 26 3.52 4.88 -7.37
N MET A 27 4.47 4.12 -7.92
CA MET A 27 5.41 4.60 -8.95
C MET A 27 4.77 4.74 -10.34
N GLY A 28 3.57 4.18 -10.54
CA GLY A 28 2.80 4.24 -11.76
C GLY A 28 1.97 5.52 -11.89
N LEU A 29 1.32 5.96 -10.82
CA LEU A 29 0.38 7.08 -10.86
C LEU A 29 0.99 8.41 -11.37
N PRO A 30 2.20 8.84 -10.94
CA PRO A 30 2.84 10.04 -11.48
C PRO A 30 3.04 9.96 -13.00
N LYS A 31 3.37 8.77 -13.51
CA LYS A 31 3.58 8.55 -14.95
C LYS A 31 2.27 8.60 -15.71
N PHE A 32 1.18 8.04 -15.17
CA PHE A 32 -0.16 8.19 -15.76
C PHE A 32 -0.60 9.65 -15.82
N TYR A 33 -0.37 10.40 -14.75
CA TYR A 33 -0.64 11.84 -14.74
C TYR A 33 0.19 12.57 -15.81
N TYR A 34 1.51 12.36 -15.84
CA TYR A 34 2.40 12.94 -16.84
C TYR A 34 1.97 12.61 -18.28
N ALA A 35 1.63 11.34 -18.52
CA ALA A 35 1.15 10.85 -19.80
C ALA A 35 -0.16 11.51 -20.20
N SER A 36 -1.10 11.66 -19.27
CA SER A 36 -2.40 12.28 -19.52
C SER A 36 -2.24 13.73 -20.01
N VAL A 37 -1.37 14.52 -19.37
CA VAL A 37 -1.06 15.90 -19.75
C VAL A 37 -0.47 15.96 -21.15
N LEU A 38 0.55 15.15 -21.44
CA LEU A 38 1.20 15.17 -22.77
C LEU A 38 0.29 14.63 -23.87
N LEU A 39 -0.50 13.61 -23.59
CA LEU A 39 -1.48 13.10 -24.54
C LEU A 39 -2.54 14.17 -24.82
N ALA A 40 -3.05 14.88 -23.81
CA ALA A 40 -3.96 16.00 -24.03
C ALA A 40 -3.36 17.05 -24.97
N LEU A 41 -2.09 17.43 -24.79
CA LEU A 41 -1.40 18.35 -25.71
C LEU A 41 -1.27 17.79 -27.13
N ILE A 42 -0.95 16.50 -27.28
CA ILE A 42 -0.87 15.83 -28.59
C ILE A 42 -2.24 15.82 -29.28
N PHE A 43 -3.31 15.49 -28.54
CA PHE A 43 -4.68 15.48 -29.04
C PHE A 43 -5.16 16.89 -29.43
N ILE A 44 -4.84 17.92 -28.64
CA ILE A 44 -5.10 19.34 -28.98
C ILE A 44 -4.40 19.71 -30.30
N PHE A 45 -3.12 19.38 -30.45
CA PHE A 45 -2.39 19.70 -31.67
C PHE A 45 -2.99 19.01 -32.89
N GLU A 46 -3.37 17.74 -32.77
CA GLU A 46 -3.98 16.99 -33.86
C GLU A 46 -5.40 17.48 -34.18
N ALA A 47 -6.21 17.83 -33.17
CA ALA A 47 -7.52 18.47 -33.34
C ALA A 47 -7.42 19.79 -34.12
N LEU A 48 -6.48 20.67 -33.76
CA LEU A 48 -6.22 21.92 -34.49
C LEU A 48 -5.75 21.67 -35.93
N ASN A 49 -4.93 20.64 -36.13
CA ASN A 49 -4.47 20.21 -37.46
C ASN A 49 -5.64 19.74 -38.34
N ILE A 50 -6.59 18.99 -37.77
CA ILE A 50 -7.79 18.51 -38.46
C ILE A 50 -8.69 19.69 -38.87
N LEU A 51 -8.91 20.66 -37.96
CA LEU A 51 -9.72 21.84 -38.22
C LEU A 51 -9.09 22.74 -39.30
N ARG A 52 -7.80 23.08 -39.15
CA ARG A 52 -7.09 23.98 -40.07
C ARG A 52 -7.02 23.42 -41.48
N ASN A 53 -6.78 22.11 -41.61
CA ASN A 53 -6.61 21.45 -42.91
C ASN A 53 -7.89 20.77 -43.42
N LYS A 54 -9.03 20.95 -42.73
CA LYS A 54 -10.33 20.34 -43.05
C LYS A 54 -10.25 18.83 -43.32
N LYS A 55 -9.37 18.11 -42.61
CA LYS A 55 -9.13 16.68 -42.84
C LYS A 55 -10.37 15.85 -42.53
N ASN A 56 -10.61 14.81 -43.33
CA ASN A 56 -11.64 13.83 -43.04
C ASN A 56 -11.17 12.89 -41.92
N LEU A 57 -12.09 12.54 -41.02
CA LEU A 57 -11.84 11.57 -39.97
C LEU A 57 -12.25 10.18 -40.47
N SER A 58 -11.31 9.24 -40.44
CA SER A 58 -11.55 7.84 -40.75
C SER A 58 -11.27 6.95 -39.53
N ILE A 59 -12.11 5.95 -39.32
CA ILE A 59 -11.86 4.86 -38.37
C ILE A 59 -11.91 3.56 -39.16
N HIS A 60 -10.87 2.74 -39.01
CA HIS A 60 -10.86 1.41 -39.63
C HIS A 60 -11.73 0.45 -38.82
N VAL A 61 -12.43 -0.48 -39.48
CA VAL A 61 -13.42 -1.37 -38.82
C VAL A 61 -12.81 -2.17 -37.66
N TYR A 62 -11.56 -2.58 -37.77
CA TYR A 62 -10.83 -3.31 -36.71
C TYR A 62 -10.56 -2.48 -35.44
N PHE A 63 -10.76 -1.16 -35.46
CA PHE A 63 -10.72 -0.30 -34.28
C PHE A 63 -12.10 -0.08 -33.62
N LEU A 64 -13.20 -0.56 -34.22
CA LEU A 64 -14.54 -0.36 -33.66
C LEU A 64 -14.71 -1.03 -32.29
N PHE A 65 -14.34 -2.30 -32.16
CA PHE A 65 -14.46 -3.03 -30.89
C PHE A 65 -13.53 -2.49 -29.78
N PRO A 66 -12.25 -2.15 -30.06
CA PRO A 66 -11.43 -1.46 -29.06
C PRO A 66 -12.04 -0.14 -28.62
N MET A 67 -12.54 0.68 -29.55
CA MET A 67 -13.15 1.96 -29.21
C MET A 67 -14.45 1.77 -28.41
N ALA A 68 -15.27 0.78 -28.80
CA ALA A 68 -16.48 0.41 -28.06
C ALA A 68 -16.14 -0.07 -26.64
N PHE A 69 -15.06 -0.83 -26.46
CA PHE A 69 -14.57 -1.22 -25.15
C PHE A 69 -14.14 -0.01 -24.31
N GLY A 70 -13.38 0.93 -24.88
CA GLY A 70 -12.99 2.17 -24.18
C GLY A 70 -14.19 3.03 -23.76
N VAL A 71 -15.22 3.12 -24.61
CA VAL A 71 -16.48 3.81 -24.26
C VAL A 71 -17.25 3.03 -23.21
N TYR A 72 -17.31 1.70 -23.34
CA TYR A 72 -18.00 0.84 -22.37
C TYR A 72 -17.32 0.86 -21.01
N ALA A 73 -16.00 0.98 -20.93
CA ALA A 73 -15.29 1.18 -19.67
C ALA A 73 -15.80 2.43 -18.95
N ILE A 74 -16.02 3.55 -19.66
CA ILE A 74 -16.61 4.77 -19.10
C ILE A 74 -18.06 4.53 -18.67
N VAL A 75 -18.87 3.89 -19.51
CA VAL A 75 -20.27 3.56 -19.15
C VAL A 75 -20.32 2.68 -17.90
N SER A 76 -19.38 1.74 -17.77
CA SER A 76 -19.35 0.81 -16.66
C SER A 76 -19.11 1.48 -15.31
N THR A 77 -18.46 2.65 -15.27
CA THR A 77 -18.23 3.36 -14.00
C THR A 77 -19.52 3.89 -13.38
N PHE A 78 -20.59 4.02 -14.16
CA PHE A 78 -21.92 4.37 -13.64
C PHE A 78 -22.63 3.20 -12.92
N PHE A 79 -22.08 1.98 -12.98
CA PHE A 79 -22.59 0.81 -12.25
C PHE A 79 -21.91 0.59 -10.88
N ILE A 80 -20.97 1.46 -10.53
CA ILE A 80 -20.23 1.43 -9.26
C ILE A 80 -21.22 1.77 -8.13
N ASP A 81 -21.21 0.96 -7.07
CA ASP A 81 -22.04 1.18 -5.87
C ASP A 81 -21.29 1.81 -4.69
N ILE A 82 -20.06 2.27 -4.93
CA ILE A 82 -19.22 3.06 -4.02
C ILE A 82 -19.06 4.48 -4.62
N PRO A 83 -19.92 5.44 -4.28
CA PRO A 83 -19.92 6.76 -4.92
C PRO A 83 -18.59 7.53 -4.78
N GLU A 84 -17.89 7.35 -3.66
CA GLU A 84 -16.66 8.05 -3.31
C GLU A 84 -15.54 7.83 -4.33
N VAL A 85 -15.51 6.65 -4.98
CA VAL A 85 -14.45 6.26 -5.92
C VAL A 85 -14.82 6.48 -7.39
N PHE A 86 -16.02 6.99 -7.66
CA PHE A 86 -16.54 7.16 -9.02
C PHE A 86 -15.60 7.97 -9.91
N PHE A 87 -15.11 9.11 -9.43
CA PHE A 87 -14.24 10.00 -10.22
C PHE A 87 -12.88 9.36 -10.52
N SER A 88 -12.32 8.62 -9.57
CA SER A 88 -11.08 7.88 -9.71
C SER A 88 -11.21 6.82 -10.80
N SER A 89 -12.24 5.97 -10.70
CA SER A 89 -12.56 4.96 -11.71
C SER A 89 -12.85 5.55 -13.08
N LEU A 90 -13.63 6.63 -13.15
CA LEU A 90 -13.92 7.37 -14.38
C LEU A 90 -12.63 7.90 -15.03
N GLY A 91 -11.71 8.43 -14.23
CA GLY A 91 -10.41 8.89 -14.69
C GLY A 91 -9.60 7.77 -15.36
N PHE A 92 -9.54 6.59 -14.75
CA PHE A 92 -8.83 5.43 -15.32
C PHE A 92 -9.52 4.92 -16.59
N ALA A 93 -10.85 4.86 -16.62
CA ALA A 93 -11.61 4.47 -17.79
C ALA A 93 -11.43 5.44 -18.98
N ILE A 94 -11.43 6.76 -18.71
CA ILE A 94 -11.12 7.78 -19.71
C ILE A 94 -9.69 7.63 -20.20
N THR A 95 -8.72 7.37 -19.31
CA THR A 95 -7.32 7.14 -19.69
C THR A 95 -7.17 5.95 -20.63
N LEU A 96 -7.89 4.86 -20.39
CA LEU A 96 -7.95 3.72 -21.30
C LEU A 96 -8.47 4.13 -22.69
N LEU A 97 -9.57 4.89 -22.76
CA LEU A 97 -10.10 5.40 -24.04
C LEU A 97 -9.09 6.32 -24.76
N ILE A 98 -8.38 7.16 -24.01
CA ILE A 98 -7.31 8.02 -24.55
C ILE A 98 -6.18 7.16 -25.13
N PHE A 99 -5.77 6.09 -24.46
CA PHE A 99 -4.71 5.19 -24.94
C PHE A 99 -5.12 4.43 -26.21
N ILE A 100 -6.36 3.93 -26.28
CA ILE A 100 -6.92 3.31 -27.48
C ILE A 100 -6.98 4.32 -28.64
N SER A 101 -7.41 5.55 -28.34
CA SER A 101 -7.43 6.65 -29.31
C SER A 101 -6.03 7.05 -29.76
N PHE A 102 -5.03 6.98 -28.87
CA PHE A 102 -3.63 7.24 -29.19
C PHE A 102 -3.07 6.16 -30.14
N SER A 103 -3.41 4.88 -29.96
CA SER A 103 -3.10 3.82 -30.92
C SER A 103 -3.64 4.15 -32.33
N LEU A 104 -4.88 4.62 -32.42
CA LEU A 104 -5.49 5.05 -33.69
C LEU A 104 -4.78 6.29 -34.28
N LEU A 105 -4.27 7.21 -33.46
CA LEU A 105 -3.45 8.32 -33.94
C LEU A 105 -2.12 7.84 -34.51
N ILE A 106 -1.44 6.93 -33.82
CA ILE A 106 -0.18 6.33 -34.26
C ILE A 106 -0.37 5.58 -35.59
N SER A 107 -1.49 4.88 -35.78
CA SER A 107 -1.76 4.14 -37.01
C SER A 107 -1.84 5.02 -38.27
N LYS A 108 -2.04 6.34 -38.10
CA LYS A 108 -2.09 7.32 -39.18
C LYS A 108 -0.78 8.09 -39.40
N LYS A 109 0.24 7.89 -38.55
CA LYS A 109 1.53 8.58 -38.67
C LYS A 109 2.41 7.95 -39.75
N ASP A 110 3.31 8.77 -40.30
CA ASP A 110 4.29 8.32 -41.29
C ASP A 110 5.41 7.48 -40.65
N ILE A 111 5.98 6.54 -41.41
CA ILE A 111 7.04 5.63 -40.94
C ILE A 111 8.22 6.39 -40.28
N PRO A 112 8.76 7.50 -40.84
CA PRO A 112 9.81 8.27 -40.18
C PRO A 112 9.43 8.83 -38.80
N SER A 113 8.16 9.19 -38.58
CA SER A 113 7.67 9.65 -37.28
C SER A 113 7.51 8.49 -36.30
N ILE A 114 7.01 7.33 -36.78
CA ILE A 114 6.94 6.09 -36.00
C ILE A 114 8.33 5.66 -35.53
N LEU A 115 9.30 5.59 -36.45
CA LEU A 115 10.67 5.20 -36.14
C LEU A 115 11.38 6.21 -35.24
N TRP A 116 11.03 7.50 -35.32
CA TRP A 116 11.56 8.51 -34.40
C TRP A 116 11.11 8.23 -32.96
N PHE A 117 9.81 8.07 -32.74
CA PHE A 117 9.26 7.79 -31.41
C PHE A 117 9.76 6.44 -30.88
N LEU A 118 9.78 5.40 -31.73
CA LEU A 118 10.28 4.08 -31.34
C LEU A 118 11.72 4.12 -30.82
N GLN A 119 12.61 4.88 -31.49
CA GLN A 119 13.99 5.02 -31.03
C GLN A 119 14.06 5.65 -29.64
N TRP A 120 13.27 6.70 -29.37
CA TRP A 120 13.21 7.32 -28.04
C TRP A 120 12.71 6.36 -26.96
N VAL A 121 11.67 5.57 -27.25
CA VAL A 121 11.17 4.54 -26.34
C VAL A 121 12.27 3.50 -26.03
N VAL A 122 13.00 3.03 -27.05
CA VAL A 122 14.11 2.08 -26.87
C VAL A 122 15.27 2.71 -26.09
N PHE A 123 15.63 3.96 -26.37
CA PHE A 123 16.66 4.68 -25.60
C PHE A 123 16.26 4.83 -24.13
N SER A 124 15.02 5.19 -23.83
CA SER A 124 14.51 5.26 -22.47
C SER A 124 14.56 3.89 -21.78
N GLY A 125 14.18 2.83 -22.48
CA GLY A 125 14.32 1.45 -21.99
C GLY A 125 15.77 1.09 -21.66
N ALA A 126 16.74 1.52 -22.48
CA ALA A 126 18.16 1.25 -22.24
C ALA A 126 18.67 1.85 -20.93
N VAL A 127 18.22 3.06 -20.58
CA VAL A 127 18.58 3.70 -19.30
C VAL A 127 17.98 2.90 -18.13
N ILE A 128 16.72 2.48 -18.22
CA ILE A 128 16.10 1.61 -17.21
C ILE A 128 16.83 0.27 -17.08
N ALA A 129 17.24 -0.34 -18.21
CA ALA A 129 17.96 -1.60 -18.20
C ALA A 129 19.34 -1.48 -17.54
N ILE A 130 20.05 -0.38 -17.76
CA ILE A 130 21.33 -0.10 -17.09
C ILE A 130 21.12 0.01 -15.59
N ASP A 131 20.15 0.79 -15.12
CA ASP A 131 19.86 0.92 -13.68
C ASP A 131 19.40 -0.40 -13.05
N ALA A 132 18.56 -1.17 -13.73
CA ALA A 132 18.12 -2.48 -13.27
C ALA A 132 19.29 -3.47 -13.10
N LEU A 133 20.22 -3.52 -14.07
CA LEU A 133 21.40 -4.38 -13.97
C LEU A 133 22.39 -3.87 -12.92
N VAL A 134 22.64 -2.55 -12.83
CA VAL A 134 23.50 -1.98 -11.79
C VAL A 134 22.92 -2.31 -10.41
N SER A 135 21.62 -2.14 -10.23
CA SER A 135 20.95 -2.48 -8.97
C SER A 135 20.99 -3.98 -8.66
N PHE A 136 20.84 -4.83 -9.68
CA PHE A 136 21.00 -6.27 -9.54
C PHE A 136 22.41 -6.65 -9.07
N TYR A 137 23.46 -6.22 -9.78
CA TYR A 137 24.84 -6.62 -9.50
C TYR A 137 25.46 -5.95 -8.28
N THR A 138 25.08 -4.70 -7.97
CA THR A 138 25.71 -3.90 -6.91
C THR A 138 24.84 -3.74 -5.66
N GLY A 139 23.56 -4.09 -5.73
CA GLY A 139 22.58 -3.77 -4.70
C GLY A 139 22.18 -2.29 -4.68
N LYS A 140 22.67 -1.42 -5.59
CA LYS A 140 22.41 0.02 -5.55
C LYS A 140 21.73 0.49 -6.84
N SER A 141 20.55 1.08 -6.75
CA SER A 141 19.92 1.80 -7.87
C SER A 141 20.40 3.25 -7.86
N PHE A 142 20.90 3.75 -8.98
CA PHE A 142 21.34 5.15 -9.09
C PHE A 142 20.20 6.07 -9.52
N LEU A 143 19.18 5.57 -10.21
CA LEU A 143 18.01 6.37 -10.57
C LEU A 143 17.08 6.62 -9.37
N TRP A 144 16.80 5.58 -8.60
CA TRP A 144 15.91 5.67 -7.44
C TRP A 144 16.66 5.93 -6.11
N GLY A 145 17.95 5.59 -6.06
CA GLY A 145 18.79 5.79 -4.89
C GLY A 145 18.58 4.77 -3.76
N ASN A 146 17.97 3.61 -4.05
CA ASN A 146 17.81 2.54 -3.07
C ASN A 146 19.10 1.73 -2.93
N VAL A 147 19.37 1.30 -1.70
CA VAL A 147 20.41 0.32 -1.36
C VAL A 147 19.71 -0.93 -0.84
N PHE A 148 19.90 -2.04 -1.54
CA PHE A 148 19.39 -3.36 -1.21
C PHE A 148 20.49 -4.14 -0.51
N ASN A 149 20.13 -4.88 0.54
CA ASN A 149 21.10 -5.65 1.34
C ASN A 149 21.70 -6.83 0.56
N ASN A 150 20.93 -7.43 -0.35
CA ASN A 150 21.34 -8.64 -1.09
C ASN A 150 21.65 -8.30 -2.56
N THR A 151 22.90 -8.50 -2.97
CA THR A 151 23.29 -8.45 -4.39
C THR A 151 22.76 -9.67 -5.14
N MET A 152 22.57 -9.55 -6.45
CA MET A 152 22.05 -10.61 -7.34
C MET A 152 20.66 -11.14 -6.97
N SER A 153 19.89 -10.38 -6.19
CA SER A 153 18.48 -10.66 -5.92
C SER A 153 17.60 -10.15 -7.06
N ARG A 154 16.65 -10.97 -7.52
CA ARG A 154 15.68 -10.58 -8.56
C ARG A 154 14.89 -9.33 -8.20
N GLY A 155 14.64 -9.08 -6.91
CA GLY A 155 13.88 -7.93 -6.44
C GLY A 155 14.49 -6.59 -6.86
N ASN A 156 15.82 -6.56 -7.01
CA ASN A 156 16.59 -5.36 -7.33
C ASN A 156 16.37 -4.89 -8.79
N ILE A 157 15.74 -5.69 -9.65
CA ILE A 157 15.49 -5.35 -11.06
C ILE A 157 14.30 -4.38 -11.25
N SER A 158 13.65 -3.94 -10.17
CA SER A 158 12.52 -3.03 -10.22
C SER A 158 12.83 -1.68 -10.90
N SER A 159 14.03 -1.12 -10.71
CA SER A 159 14.41 0.23 -11.17
C SER A 159 13.32 1.27 -10.87
N LEU A 160 13.18 2.32 -11.70
CA LEU A 160 12.09 3.29 -11.60
C LEU A 160 10.73 2.71 -12.03
N ILE A 161 10.66 1.49 -12.58
CA ILE A 161 9.39 0.87 -12.96
C ILE A 161 8.64 0.36 -11.73
N GLY A 162 9.37 -0.01 -10.67
CA GLY A 162 8.81 -0.34 -9.35
C GLY A 162 8.57 -1.82 -9.08
N ASN A 163 8.67 -2.69 -10.09
CA ASN A 163 8.54 -4.14 -9.90
C ASN A 163 9.31 -4.93 -10.97
N VAL A 164 9.99 -6.01 -10.56
CA VAL A 164 10.74 -6.89 -11.45
C VAL A 164 9.90 -7.47 -12.60
N ASN A 165 8.64 -7.83 -12.35
CA ASN A 165 7.77 -8.41 -13.39
C ASN A 165 7.47 -7.37 -14.48
N PHE A 166 7.27 -6.11 -14.11
CA PHE A 166 6.97 -5.04 -15.08
C PHE A 166 8.21 -4.56 -15.81
N THR A 167 9.36 -4.48 -15.14
CA THR A 167 10.63 -4.15 -15.81
C THR A 167 11.01 -5.22 -16.82
N THR A 168 10.91 -6.50 -16.46
CA THR A 168 11.23 -7.60 -17.38
C THR A 168 10.23 -7.67 -18.54
N ASP A 169 8.94 -7.47 -18.29
CA ASP A 169 7.92 -7.37 -19.34
C ASP A 169 8.21 -6.20 -20.30
N LEU A 170 8.54 -5.04 -19.75
CA LEU A 170 8.93 -3.85 -20.51
C LEU A 170 10.11 -4.14 -21.43
N MET A 171 11.17 -4.76 -20.92
CA MET A 171 12.32 -5.18 -21.73
C MET A 171 11.92 -6.23 -22.77
N GLY A 172 11.07 -7.19 -22.39
CA GLY A 172 10.50 -8.21 -23.27
C GLY A 172 9.77 -7.60 -24.48
N MET A 173 8.90 -6.60 -24.26
CA MET A 173 8.21 -5.89 -25.34
C MET A 173 9.15 -5.10 -26.24
N LEU A 174 10.28 -4.60 -25.72
CA LEU A 174 11.24 -3.80 -26.48
C LEU A 174 12.24 -4.65 -27.29
N ILE A 175 12.39 -5.94 -26.97
CA ILE A 175 13.27 -6.87 -27.69
C ILE A 175 12.91 -6.97 -29.19
N PRO A 176 11.65 -7.22 -29.60
CA PRO A 176 11.30 -7.28 -31.03
C PRO A 176 11.66 -6.00 -31.80
N PHE A 177 11.45 -4.84 -31.18
CA PHE A 177 11.77 -3.55 -31.78
C PHE A 177 13.27 -3.29 -31.89
N THR A 178 14.05 -3.66 -30.87
CA THR A 178 15.52 -3.53 -30.91
C THR A 178 16.14 -4.44 -31.97
N ILE A 179 15.64 -5.68 -32.12
CA ILE A 179 16.04 -6.58 -33.21
C ILE A 179 15.77 -5.92 -34.57
N PHE A 180 14.56 -5.37 -34.79
CA PHE A 180 14.23 -4.68 -36.02
C PHE A 180 15.19 -3.50 -36.30
N LEU A 181 15.40 -2.62 -35.31
CA LEU A 181 16.26 -1.44 -35.44
C LEU A 181 17.74 -1.79 -35.64
N ALA A 182 18.21 -2.93 -35.14
CA ALA A 182 19.57 -3.42 -35.36
C ALA A 182 19.73 -4.07 -36.74
N VAL A 183 18.74 -4.81 -37.23
CA VAL A 183 18.91 -5.68 -38.41
C VAL A 183 18.46 -5.01 -39.71
N VAL A 184 17.48 -4.09 -39.70
CA VAL A 184 16.94 -3.52 -40.94
C VAL A 184 18.01 -2.80 -41.77
N LYS A 185 18.07 -3.03 -43.08
CA LYS A 185 19.07 -2.37 -43.98
C LYS A 185 18.79 -0.90 -44.26
N ARG A 186 17.59 -0.41 -43.93
CA ARG A 186 17.23 1.01 -44.08
C ARG A 186 18.22 1.88 -43.33
N LYS A 187 18.75 2.89 -44.04
CA LYS A 187 19.61 3.90 -43.45
C LYS A 187 18.77 4.84 -42.56
N LEU A 188 18.88 4.67 -41.24
CA LEU A 188 18.22 5.54 -40.26
C LEU A 188 19.16 6.62 -39.74
N TRP A 189 20.45 6.30 -39.57
CA TRP A 189 21.48 7.22 -39.08
C TRP A 189 22.49 7.53 -40.20
N LYS A 190 23.20 8.66 -40.07
CA LYS A 190 24.32 9.00 -40.96
C LYS A 190 25.37 7.89 -40.97
N HIS A 191 25.73 7.40 -39.78
CA HIS A 191 26.65 6.28 -39.55
C HIS A 191 25.88 5.00 -39.20
N ASP A 192 25.58 4.19 -40.20
CA ASP A 192 24.74 2.99 -40.05
C ASP A 192 25.39 1.90 -39.18
N ARG A 193 26.72 1.76 -39.22
CA ARG A 193 27.44 0.80 -38.36
C ARG A 193 27.23 1.11 -36.88
N LEU A 194 27.30 2.40 -36.50
CA LEU A 194 27.10 2.84 -35.12
C LEU A 194 25.70 2.47 -34.64
N ARG A 195 24.66 2.73 -35.45
CA ARG A 195 23.27 2.33 -35.18
C ARG A 195 23.17 0.84 -34.84
N LYS A 196 23.73 -0.02 -35.69
CA LYS A 196 23.67 -1.48 -35.54
C LYS A 196 24.35 -1.93 -34.25
N ILE A 197 25.52 -1.37 -33.93
CA ILE A 197 26.25 -1.65 -32.69
C ILE A 197 25.41 -1.21 -31.48
N THR A 198 24.89 0.02 -31.49
CA THR A 198 24.08 0.56 -30.39
C THR A 198 22.83 -0.28 -30.12
N PHE A 199 22.04 -0.61 -31.14
CA PHE A 199 20.82 -1.41 -30.93
C PHE A 199 21.11 -2.88 -30.62
N SER A 200 22.25 -3.44 -31.07
CA SER A 200 22.70 -4.77 -30.62
C SER A 200 23.11 -4.76 -29.15
N MET A 201 23.79 -3.69 -28.69
CA MET A 201 24.10 -3.50 -27.26
C MET A 201 22.84 -3.38 -26.41
N PHE A 202 21.84 -2.60 -26.86
CA PHE A 202 20.56 -2.49 -26.16
C PHE A 202 19.79 -3.80 -26.13
N PHE A 203 19.80 -4.58 -27.22
CA PHE A 203 19.25 -5.93 -27.22
C PHE A 203 19.91 -6.81 -26.15
N THR A 204 21.24 -6.81 -26.06
CA THR A 204 21.99 -7.55 -25.03
C THR A 204 21.61 -7.11 -23.62
N LEU A 205 21.46 -5.80 -23.37
CA LEU A 205 21.01 -5.26 -22.08
C LEU A 205 19.59 -5.73 -21.73
N PHE A 206 18.65 -5.60 -22.66
CA PHE A 206 17.24 -5.99 -22.44
C PHE A 206 17.10 -7.48 -22.18
N LEU A 207 17.78 -8.30 -22.96
CA LEU A 207 17.79 -9.74 -22.73
C LEU A 207 18.43 -10.06 -21.37
N SER A 208 19.55 -9.42 -21.00
CA SER A 208 20.18 -9.63 -19.69
C SER A 208 19.25 -9.30 -18.53
N VAL A 209 18.47 -8.22 -18.61
CA VAL A 209 17.46 -7.87 -17.59
C VAL A 209 16.36 -8.93 -17.51
N VAL A 210 15.85 -9.39 -18.65
CA VAL A 210 14.84 -10.46 -18.71
C VAL A 210 15.38 -11.75 -18.06
N MET A 211 16.61 -12.12 -18.37
CA MET A 211 17.27 -13.31 -17.82
C MET A 211 17.52 -13.17 -16.30
N ALA A 212 18.09 -12.05 -15.85
CA ALA A 212 18.36 -11.80 -14.43
C ALA A 212 17.08 -11.65 -13.59
N GLY A 213 15.98 -11.16 -14.19
CA GLY A 213 14.71 -10.95 -13.51
C GLY A 213 13.86 -12.20 -13.32
N GLN A 214 14.25 -13.32 -13.94
CA GLN A 214 13.72 -14.66 -13.63
C GLN A 214 12.18 -14.78 -13.68
N THR A 215 11.54 -14.02 -14.57
CA THR A 215 10.07 -13.94 -14.65
C THR A 215 9.53 -14.94 -15.68
N ARG A 216 9.07 -16.10 -15.20
CA ARG A 216 8.60 -17.24 -16.03
C ARG A 216 7.56 -16.82 -17.09
N GLY A 217 6.60 -15.97 -16.71
CA GLY A 217 5.57 -15.45 -17.63
C GLY A 217 6.15 -14.71 -18.83
N VAL A 218 7.20 -13.91 -18.63
CA VAL A 218 7.88 -13.16 -19.69
C VAL A 218 8.65 -14.10 -20.63
N TYR A 219 9.26 -15.17 -20.11
CA TYR A 219 9.94 -16.18 -20.95
C TYR A 219 8.97 -16.87 -21.89
N LEU A 220 7.82 -17.32 -21.38
CA LEU A 220 6.77 -17.95 -22.18
C LEU A 220 6.19 -16.97 -23.19
N ALA A 221 5.99 -15.71 -22.80
CA ALA A 221 5.50 -14.67 -23.68
C ALA A 221 6.47 -14.36 -24.85
N LEU A 222 7.78 -14.26 -24.56
CA LEU A 222 8.81 -14.08 -25.59
C LEU A 222 8.93 -15.29 -26.52
N LEU A 223 8.82 -16.50 -25.99
CA LEU A 223 8.78 -17.73 -26.79
C LEU A 223 7.58 -17.74 -27.74
N GLY A 224 6.39 -17.38 -27.24
CA GLY A 224 5.17 -17.25 -28.06
C GLY A 224 5.33 -16.19 -29.16
N ALA A 225 5.89 -15.03 -28.83
CA ALA A 225 6.17 -13.97 -29.80
C ALA A 225 7.21 -14.38 -30.86
N LEU A 226 8.22 -15.17 -30.47
CA LEU A 226 9.22 -15.73 -31.38
C LEU A 226 8.59 -16.74 -32.34
N ILE A 227 7.79 -17.69 -31.84
CA ILE A 227 7.09 -18.68 -32.66
C ILE A 227 6.19 -17.98 -33.68
N LEU A 228 5.39 -17.00 -33.25
CA LEU A 228 4.53 -16.23 -34.15
C LEU A 228 5.32 -15.47 -35.22
N SER A 229 6.48 -14.90 -34.86
CA SER A 229 7.36 -14.23 -35.80
C SER A 229 7.97 -15.19 -36.82
N ILE A 230 8.40 -16.39 -36.40
CA ILE A 230 8.94 -17.44 -37.27
C ILE A 230 7.87 -17.91 -38.26
N ILE A 231 6.65 -18.19 -37.77
CA ILE A 231 5.51 -18.56 -38.62
C ILE A 231 5.21 -17.46 -39.64
N GLY A 232 5.15 -16.20 -39.20
CA GLY A 232 4.94 -15.05 -40.08
C GLY A 232 6.01 -14.95 -41.17
N ILE A 233 7.29 -15.08 -40.81
CA ILE A 233 8.40 -15.06 -41.77
C ILE A 233 8.31 -16.24 -42.75
N ALA A 234 8.00 -17.44 -42.27
CA ALA A 234 7.86 -18.64 -43.11
C ALA A 234 6.72 -18.49 -44.12
N LEU A 235 5.54 -18.08 -43.68
CA LEU A 235 4.37 -17.85 -44.55
C LEU A 235 4.65 -16.76 -45.59
N ALA A 236 5.32 -15.68 -45.22
CA ALA A 236 5.70 -14.63 -46.15
C ALA A 236 6.74 -15.10 -47.19
N ARG A 237 7.69 -15.97 -46.80
CA ARG A 237 8.63 -16.60 -47.74
C ARG A 237 7.95 -17.53 -48.73
N LEU A 238 6.96 -18.32 -48.29
CA LEU A 238 6.16 -19.17 -49.18
C LEU A 238 5.44 -18.34 -50.26
N LYS A 239 5.10 -17.09 -49.95
CA LYS A 239 4.54 -16.11 -50.91
C LYS A 239 5.61 -15.41 -51.78
N GLY A 240 6.88 -15.76 -51.66
CA GLY A 240 7.98 -15.12 -52.39
C GLY A 240 8.47 -13.79 -51.82
N VAL A 241 8.05 -13.38 -50.62
CA VAL A 241 8.57 -12.16 -49.97
C VAL A 241 10.00 -12.40 -49.49
N GLN A 242 10.95 -11.65 -50.05
CA GLN A 242 12.37 -11.84 -49.78
C GLN A 242 12.83 -11.10 -48.52
N ILE A 243 12.34 -11.51 -47.34
CA ILE A 243 12.63 -10.89 -46.03
C ILE A 243 14.13 -10.70 -45.78
N MET A 244 14.94 -11.69 -46.16
CA MET A 244 16.40 -11.63 -45.97
C MET A 244 17.07 -10.49 -46.75
N LYS A 245 16.46 -9.96 -47.81
CA LYS A 245 17.02 -8.80 -48.52
C LYS A 245 16.93 -7.52 -47.70
N ALA A 246 15.92 -7.37 -46.85
CA ALA A 246 15.77 -6.22 -45.95
C ALA A 246 16.56 -6.36 -44.64
N SER A 247 17.11 -7.53 -44.35
CA SER A 247 17.83 -7.83 -43.11
C SER A 247 19.35 -7.87 -43.30
N HIS A 248 20.08 -7.29 -42.35
CA HIS A 248 21.53 -7.37 -42.28
C HIS A 248 21.96 -8.68 -41.59
N LEU A 249 22.22 -9.71 -42.41
CA LEU A 249 22.47 -11.08 -41.95
C LEU A 249 23.58 -11.20 -40.89
N PRO A 250 24.75 -10.53 -41.00
CA PRO A 250 25.78 -10.64 -39.96
C PRO A 250 25.30 -10.15 -38.58
N THR A 251 24.51 -9.07 -38.54
CA THR A 251 23.95 -8.56 -37.28
C THR A 251 22.90 -9.50 -36.71
N LEU A 252 22.08 -10.11 -37.58
CA LEU A 252 21.10 -11.11 -37.16
C LEU A 252 21.80 -12.35 -36.56
N MET A 253 22.84 -12.87 -37.22
CA MET A 253 23.63 -13.99 -36.71
C MET A 253 24.30 -13.64 -35.37
N PHE A 254 24.81 -12.41 -35.24
CA PHE A 254 25.36 -11.91 -33.98
C PHE A 254 24.30 -11.88 -32.86
N ILE A 255 23.09 -11.39 -33.16
CA ILE A 255 21.95 -11.39 -32.21
C ILE A 255 21.57 -12.81 -31.79
N VAL A 256 21.53 -13.76 -32.72
CA VAL A 256 21.24 -15.17 -32.41
C VAL A 256 22.35 -15.76 -31.52
N ALA A 257 23.62 -15.53 -31.88
CA ALA A 257 24.77 -16.01 -31.10
C ALA A 257 24.78 -15.42 -29.68
N ILE A 258 24.59 -14.11 -29.52
CA ILE A 258 24.56 -13.47 -28.19
C ILE A 258 23.36 -13.94 -27.38
N THR A 259 22.22 -14.23 -28.03
CA THR A 259 21.05 -14.83 -27.34
C THR A 259 21.42 -16.19 -26.75
N LEU A 260 22.03 -17.07 -27.55
CA LEU A 260 22.46 -18.39 -27.07
C LEU A 260 23.47 -18.26 -25.93
N LEU A 261 24.46 -17.35 -26.07
CA LEU A 261 25.46 -17.11 -25.03
C LEU A 261 24.85 -16.60 -23.72
N LEU A 262 23.90 -15.66 -23.77
CA LEU A 262 23.22 -15.15 -22.58
C LEU A 262 22.29 -16.20 -21.96
N VAL A 263 21.57 -16.96 -22.78
CA VAL A 263 20.72 -18.07 -22.29
C VAL A 263 21.57 -19.10 -21.55
N ILE A 264 22.68 -19.54 -22.15
CA ILE A 264 23.61 -20.47 -21.50
C ILE A 264 24.19 -19.83 -20.24
N GLY A 265 24.74 -18.62 -20.33
CA GLY A 265 25.41 -17.95 -19.21
C GLY A 265 24.51 -17.70 -17.99
N TYR A 266 23.23 -17.37 -18.19
CA TYR A 266 22.29 -17.21 -17.07
C TYR A 266 21.62 -18.54 -16.63
N SER A 267 21.77 -19.61 -17.40
CA SER A 267 21.22 -20.93 -17.06
C SER A 267 22.25 -21.88 -16.44
N THR A 268 23.54 -21.54 -16.49
CA THR A 268 24.62 -22.29 -15.85
C THR A 268 25.27 -21.47 -14.73
N ASP A 269 26.07 -22.12 -13.90
CA ASP A 269 26.99 -21.38 -13.02
C ASP A 269 28.05 -20.68 -13.88
N SER A 270 27.96 -19.36 -13.97
CA SER A 270 28.80 -18.54 -14.82
C SER A 270 29.14 -17.22 -14.12
N PRO A 271 30.09 -16.42 -14.65
CA PRO A 271 30.37 -15.09 -14.10
C PRO A 271 29.16 -14.14 -14.02
N LEU A 272 28.10 -14.39 -14.82
CA LEU A 272 26.87 -13.60 -14.81
C LEU A 272 25.96 -13.93 -13.62
N THR A 273 25.97 -15.18 -13.16
CA THR A 273 25.15 -15.66 -12.04
C THR A 273 25.92 -15.78 -10.74
N ARG A 274 27.25 -15.99 -10.80
CA ARG A 274 28.15 -16.24 -9.65
C ARG A 274 27.58 -17.29 -8.68
N GLY A 275 26.99 -18.35 -9.22
CA GLY A 275 26.32 -19.40 -8.43
C GLY A 275 25.04 -18.97 -7.71
N ALA A 276 24.59 -17.71 -7.82
CA ALA A 276 23.47 -17.19 -7.03
C ALA A 276 22.09 -17.76 -7.43
N PHE A 277 21.92 -18.18 -8.70
CA PHE A 277 20.70 -18.82 -9.17
C PHE A 277 20.94 -19.57 -10.49
N GLN A 278 20.07 -20.55 -10.77
CA GLN A 278 19.97 -21.21 -12.08
C GLN A 278 18.54 -21.15 -12.62
N ILE A 279 18.39 -20.82 -13.90
CA ILE A 279 17.07 -20.75 -14.54
C ILE A 279 16.44 -22.12 -14.72
N THR A 280 17.24 -23.17 -14.93
CA THR A 280 16.80 -24.56 -15.05
C THR A 280 16.09 -25.03 -13.78
N GLU A 281 16.67 -24.78 -12.61
CA GLU A 281 16.05 -25.04 -11.31
C GLU A 281 14.75 -24.27 -11.16
N ARG A 282 14.70 -23.03 -11.65
CA ARG A 282 13.48 -22.24 -11.61
C ARG A 282 12.38 -22.74 -12.54
N ILE A 283 12.70 -23.36 -13.67
CA ILE A 283 11.70 -24.00 -14.53
C ILE A 283 11.26 -25.36 -13.93
N GLY A 284 12.16 -26.08 -13.26
CA GLY A 284 11.89 -27.38 -12.62
C GLY A 284 11.12 -27.30 -11.29
N ASN A 285 11.36 -26.27 -10.46
CA ASN A 285 10.76 -26.10 -9.13
C ASN A 285 9.35 -25.51 -9.18
N ILE A 286 8.44 -26.09 -9.96
CA ILE A 286 7.02 -25.71 -9.99
C ILE A 286 6.30 -26.17 -8.71
N SER A 287 6.72 -27.28 -8.11
CA SER A 287 6.14 -27.85 -6.89
C SER A 287 6.52 -27.10 -5.61
N GLY A 288 7.65 -26.39 -5.57
CA GLY A 288 8.14 -25.67 -4.38
C GLY A 288 7.51 -24.30 -4.11
N ASP A 289 6.69 -23.77 -5.04
CA ASP A 289 6.14 -22.41 -5.03
C ASP A 289 4.65 -22.36 -4.61
N LYS A 290 4.19 -23.32 -3.79
CA LYS A 290 2.77 -23.51 -3.44
C LYS A 290 2.08 -22.23 -2.95
N THR A 291 2.71 -21.46 -2.06
CA THR A 291 2.19 -20.17 -1.57
C THR A 291 1.92 -19.18 -2.69
N SER A 292 2.85 -19.04 -3.65
CA SER A 292 2.74 -18.13 -4.79
C SER A 292 1.58 -18.52 -5.72
N ILE A 293 1.31 -19.82 -5.84
CA ILE A 293 0.19 -20.36 -6.62
C ILE A 293 -1.12 -20.10 -5.86
N ASP A 294 -1.19 -20.46 -4.58
CA ASP A 294 -2.39 -20.36 -3.76
C ASP A 294 -2.84 -18.89 -3.59
N VAL A 295 -1.91 -17.94 -3.44
CA VAL A 295 -2.22 -16.50 -3.45
C VAL A 295 -2.92 -16.09 -4.75
N ARG A 296 -2.39 -16.50 -5.91
CA ARG A 296 -3.02 -16.19 -7.21
C ARG A 296 -4.38 -16.86 -7.35
N MET A 297 -4.50 -18.13 -6.94
CA MET A 297 -5.78 -18.84 -6.98
C MET A 297 -6.84 -18.15 -6.13
N LEU A 298 -6.49 -17.71 -4.92
CA LEU A 298 -7.37 -16.94 -4.04
C LEU A 298 -7.82 -15.63 -4.73
N GLN A 299 -6.89 -14.89 -5.33
CA GLN A 299 -7.18 -13.64 -6.05
C GLN A 299 -8.06 -13.86 -7.30
N TRP A 300 -7.83 -14.93 -8.05
CA TRP A 300 -8.66 -15.31 -9.20
C TRP A 300 -10.07 -15.67 -8.78
N LYS A 301 -10.21 -16.46 -7.72
CA LYS A 301 -11.52 -16.81 -7.14
C LYS A 301 -12.23 -15.58 -6.59
N ALA A 302 -11.51 -14.65 -5.98
CA ALA A 302 -12.06 -13.38 -5.52
C ALA A 302 -12.61 -12.53 -6.69
N ALA A 303 -11.94 -12.54 -7.85
CA ALA A 303 -12.45 -11.89 -9.06
C ALA A 303 -13.75 -12.55 -9.56
N ILE A 304 -13.83 -13.88 -9.49
CA ILE A 304 -15.04 -14.64 -9.86
C ILE A 304 -16.18 -14.33 -8.87
N GLU A 305 -15.89 -14.25 -7.57
CA GLU A 305 -16.85 -13.84 -6.54
C GLU A 305 -17.39 -12.43 -6.77
N GLN A 306 -16.53 -11.51 -7.22
CA GLN A 306 -16.96 -10.18 -7.63
C GLN A 306 -17.87 -10.23 -8.86
N TRP A 307 -17.48 -10.98 -9.90
CA TRP A 307 -18.27 -11.14 -11.11
C TRP A 307 -19.64 -11.76 -10.83
N ASN A 308 -19.72 -12.72 -9.89
CA ASN A 308 -20.97 -13.35 -9.46
C ASN A 308 -22.01 -12.35 -8.94
N SER A 309 -21.57 -11.20 -8.40
CA SER A 309 -22.49 -10.14 -7.94
C SER A 309 -23.22 -9.44 -9.09
N LYS A 310 -22.55 -9.22 -10.23
CA LYS A 310 -23.07 -8.47 -11.40
C LYS A 310 -22.53 -9.08 -12.71
N LYS A 311 -23.10 -10.21 -13.15
CA LYS A 311 -22.53 -11.01 -14.26
C LYS A 311 -22.41 -10.28 -15.61
N LEU A 312 -23.42 -9.47 -15.96
CA LEU A 312 -23.50 -8.83 -17.28
C LEU A 312 -22.53 -7.65 -17.39
N THR A 313 -22.59 -6.75 -16.41
CA THR A 313 -21.92 -5.45 -16.44
C THR A 313 -20.66 -5.37 -15.61
N GLY A 314 -20.43 -6.34 -14.72
CA GLY A 314 -19.45 -6.22 -13.64
C GLY A 314 -19.85 -5.14 -12.63
N THR A 315 -18.93 -4.84 -11.72
CA THR A 315 -19.10 -3.81 -10.67
C THR A 315 -18.62 -2.41 -11.09
N GLY A 316 -18.10 -2.26 -12.32
CA GLY A 316 -17.56 -1.04 -12.88
C GLY A 316 -16.03 -1.06 -13.03
N PHE A 317 -15.53 -0.39 -14.08
CA PHE A 317 -14.09 -0.36 -14.40
C PHE A 317 -13.23 0.17 -13.22
N GLY A 318 -12.12 -0.52 -12.94
CA GLY A 318 -11.16 -0.15 -11.91
C GLY A 318 -11.57 -0.49 -10.47
N THR A 319 -12.64 -1.26 -10.26
CA THR A 319 -13.20 -1.50 -8.92
C THR A 319 -12.68 -2.73 -8.20
N TYR A 320 -11.91 -3.62 -8.83
CA TYR A 320 -11.45 -4.86 -8.16
C TYR A 320 -10.76 -4.60 -6.82
N LYS A 321 -9.92 -3.55 -6.78
CA LYS A 321 -9.17 -3.14 -5.57
C LYS A 321 -10.04 -2.79 -4.36
N PHE A 322 -11.31 -2.46 -4.55
CA PHE A 322 -12.23 -2.06 -3.46
C PHE A 322 -13.02 -3.24 -2.88
N TYR A 323 -13.21 -4.30 -3.67
CA TYR A 323 -13.93 -5.49 -3.22
C TYR A 323 -13.02 -6.69 -2.93
N SER A 324 -11.72 -6.61 -3.27
CA SER A 324 -10.83 -7.76 -3.20
C SER A 324 -10.76 -8.37 -1.80
N THR A 325 -10.68 -7.56 -0.74
CA THR A 325 -10.67 -8.03 0.66
C THR A 325 -11.93 -8.83 1.02
N GLU A 326 -13.11 -8.28 0.76
CA GLU A 326 -14.39 -8.97 1.05
C GLU A 326 -14.60 -10.23 0.21
N ASN A 327 -14.19 -10.18 -1.06
CA ASN A 327 -14.29 -11.33 -1.95
C ASN A 327 -13.32 -12.45 -1.53
N MET A 328 -12.08 -12.11 -1.15
CA MET A 328 -11.11 -13.10 -0.65
C MET A 328 -11.60 -13.73 0.65
N ALA A 329 -12.16 -12.95 1.57
CA ALA A 329 -12.80 -13.45 2.78
C ALA A 329 -13.94 -14.43 2.49
N ARG A 330 -14.82 -14.10 1.53
CA ARG A 330 -15.88 -15.02 1.06
C ARG A 330 -15.30 -16.33 0.50
N VAL A 331 -14.26 -16.27 -0.31
CA VAL A 331 -13.58 -17.47 -0.83
C VAL A 331 -13.01 -18.31 0.31
N VAL A 332 -12.33 -17.69 1.28
CA VAL A 332 -11.73 -18.40 2.43
C VAL A 332 -12.80 -19.05 3.31
N SER A 333 -13.97 -18.42 3.47
CA SER A 333 -15.08 -19.01 4.23
C SER A 333 -15.60 -20.32 3.62
N VAL A 334 -15.51 -20.48 2.30
CA VAL A 334 -15.94 -21.68 1.56
C VAL A 334 -14.79 -22.67 1.34
N GLU A 335 -13.58 -22.16 1.13
CA GLU A 335 -12.35 -22.94 0.92
C GLU A 335 -11.26 -22.53 1.93
N PRO A 336 -11.38 -22.98 3.20
CA PRO A 336 -10.47 -22.57 4.28
C PRO A 336 -9.00 -22.87 4.02
N LYS A 337 -8.66 -23.81 3.13
CA LYS A 337 -7.28 -24.10 2.73
C LYS A 337 -6.47 -22.88 2.26
N TYR A 338 -7.13 -21.78 1.84
CA TYR A 338 -6.46 -20.52 1.46
C TYR A 338 -6.23 -19.55 2.62
N MET A 339 -6.66 -19.89 3.84
CA MET A 339 -6.58 -19.02 5.01
C MET A 339 -5.14 -18.55 5.28
N TYR A 340 -4.16 -19.44 5.14
CA TYR A 340 -2.73 -19.13 5.36
C TYR A 340 -2.13 -18.09 4.38
N VAL A 341 -2.83 -17.80 3.28
CA VAL A 341 -2.42 -16.79 2.27
C VAL A 341 -3.34 -15.57 2.24
N ASN A 342 -4.44 -15.56 2.98
CA ASN A 342 -5.46 -14.51 2.91
C ASN A 342 -4.94 -13.12 3.30
N GLY A 343 -3.97 -13.05 4.22
CA GLY A 343 -3.32 -11.80 4.63
C GLY A 343 -2.45 -11.14 3.54
N LEU A 344 -2.14 -11.85 2.44
CA LEU A 344 -1.40 -11.30 1.29
C LEU A 344 -2.36 -10.59 0.33
N LEU A 345 -3.11 -9.63 0.87
CA LEU A 345 -4.12 -8.87 0.15
C LEU A 345 -3.47 -8.17 -1.05
N SER A 346 -4.04 -8.37 -2.24
CA SER A 346 -3.63 -7.67 -3.45
C SER A 346 -4.77 -6.82 -3.98
N ILE A 347 -4.41 -5.62 -4.41
CA ILE A 347 -5.30 -4.71 -5.14
C ILE A 347 -5.50 -5.14 -6.61
N ARG A 348 -4.90 -6.26 -7.04
CA ARG A 348 -4.96 -6.83 -8.40
C ARG A 348 -5.14 -8.35 -8.37
N THR A 349 -5.75 -8.88 -9.43
CA THR A 349 -6.03 -10.32 -9.60
C THR A 349 -4.81 -11.15 -9.99
N HIS A 350 -3.74 -10.53 -10.50
CA HIS A 350 -2.69 -11.27 -11.23
C HIS A 350 -3.19 -12.03 -12.48
N ASP A 351 -4.28 -11.54 -13.09
CA ASP A 351 -4.78 -11.92 -14.42
C ASP A 351 -5.66 -10.77 -14.94
N GLU A 352 -5.23 -10.07 -15.99
CA GLU A 352 -5.97 -8.89 -16.50
C GLU A 352 -7.35 -9.25 -17.05
N PHE A 353 -7.53 -10.45 -17.59
CA PHE A 353 -8.80 -10.89 -18.17
C PHE A 353 -9.81 -11.22 -17.08
N LEU A 354 -9.40 -11.89 -16.00
CA LEU A 354 -10.25 -12.11 -14.84
C LEU A 354 -10.58 -10.80 -14.11
N GLN A 355 -9.63 -9.87 -14.01
CA GLN A 355 -9.92 -8.54 -13.47
C GLN A 355 -10.97 -7.83 -14.32
N MET A 356 -10.83 -7.91 -15.65
CA MET A 356 -11.78 -7.29 -16.55
C MET A 356 -13.17 -7.94 -16.48
N LEU A 357 -13.24 -9.25 -16.28
CA LEU A 357 -14.49 -9.97 -16.07
C LEU A 357 -15.20 -9.49 -14.80
N ALA A 358 -14.46 -9.33 -13.69
CA ALA A 358 -14.99 -8.81 -12.43
C ALA A 358 -15.51 -7.36 -12.58
N GLU A 359 -14.75 -6.52 -13.25
CA GLU A 359 -15.02 -5.08 -13.33
C GLU A 359 -16.03 -4.69 -14.43
N THR A 360 -16.05 -5.40 -15.56
CA THR A 360 -16.86 -5.01 -16.73
C THR A 360 -17.84 -6.09 -17.21
N GLY A 361 -17.84 -7.25 -16.55
CA GLY A 361 -18.72 -8.36 -16.83
C GLY A 361 -18.46 -9.00 -18.19
N ILE A 362 -19.37 -9.87 -18.60
CA ILE A 362 -19.25 -10.58 -19.88
C ILE A 362 -19.26 -9.62 -21.07
N LEU A 363 -19.95 -8.48 -20.97
CA LEU A 363 -19.99 -7.48 -22.04
C LEU A 363 -18.60 -6.92 -22.37
N GLY A 364 -17.82 -6.54 -21.35
CA GLY A 364 -16.48 -6.01 -21.57
C GLY A 364 -15.52 -7.07 -22.09
N VAL A 365 -15.58 -8.28 -21.54
CA VAL A 365 -14.78 -9.42 -22.02
C VAL A 365 -15.11 -9.78 -23.46
N CYS A 366 -16.38 -9.75 -23.87
CA CYS A 366 -16.78 -9.95 -25.27
C CYS A 366 -16.19 -8.88 -26.19
N LEU A 367 -16.19 -7.60 -25.78
CA LEU A 367 -15.59 -6.53 -26.57
C LEU A 367 -14.06 -6.69 -26.71
N ILE A 368 -13.38 -7.14 -25.65
CA ILE A 368 -11.95 -7.50 -25.72
C ILE A 368 -11.74 -8.68 -26.65
N ALA A 369 -12.51 -9.76 -26.51
CA ALA A 369 -12.40 -10.94 -27.37
C ALA A 369 -12.60 -10.57 -28.85
N LEU A 370 -13.61 -9.77 -29.17
CA LEU A 370 -13.86 -9.27 -30.52
C LEU A 370 -12.73 -8.36 -31.03
N SER A 371 -12.11 -7.57 -30.15
CA SER A 371 -10.93 -6.76 -30.47
C SER A 371 -9.72 -7.64 -30.83
N LEU A 372 -9.47 -8.69 -30.05
CA LEU A 372 -8.37 -9.64 -30.29
C LEU A 372 -8.61 -10.46 -31.56
N LEU A 373 -9.83 -10.93 -31.79
CA LEU A 373 -10.22 -11.63 -33.03
C LEU A 373 -10.09 -10.70 -34.25
N GLY A 374 -10.49 -9.43 -34.13
CA GLY A 374 -10.32 -8.41 -35.16
C GLY A 374 -8.84 -8.15 -35.47
N PHE A 375 -7.98 -8.10 -34.45
CA PHE A 375 -6.54 -7.98 -34.61
C PHE A 375 -5.91 -9.23 -35.23
N ALA A 376 -6.32 -10.43 -34.83
CA ALA A 376 -5.85 -11.69 -35.42
C ALA A 376 -6.23 -11.81 -36.91
N TRP A 377 -7.48 -11.46 -37.24
CA TRP A 377 -7.92 -11.35 -38.64
C TRP A 377 -7.08 -10.35 -39.41
N TYR A 378 -6.87 -9.14 -38.86
CA TYR A 378 -6.02 -8.12 -39.47
C TYR A 378 -4.60 -8.64 -39.67
N PHE A 379 -4.06 -9.39 -38.71
CA PHE A 379 -2.71 -9.92 -38.76
C PHE A 379 -2.52 -10.84 -39.96
N PHE A 380 -3.35 -11.88 -40.10
CA PHE A 380 -3.25 -12.80 -41.23
C PHE A 380 -3.55 -12.08 -42.54
N ARG A 381 -4.58 -11.22 -42.58
CA ARG A 381 -4.91 -10.47 -43.79
C ARG A 381 -3.76 -9.59 -44.26
N ASN A 382 -3.09 -8.88 -43.34
CA ASN A 382 -1.97 -8.03 -43.68
C ASN A 382 -0.73 -8.83 -44.06
N LEU A 383 -0.44 -9.92 -43.33
CA LEU A 383 0.66 -10.84 -43.61
C LEU A 383 0.58 -11.36 -45.04
N PHE A 384 -0.60 -11.79 -45.48
CA PHE A 384 -0.80 -12.28 -46.84
C PHE A 384 -0.90 -11.18 -47.89
N ALA A 385 -1.16 -9.93 -47.52
CA ALA A 385 -1.27 -8.83 -48.49
C ALA A 385 0.07 -8.08 -48.69
N GLN A 386 0.85 -7.87 -47.63
CA GLN A 386 2.06 -7.06 -47.66
C GLN A 386 3.18 -7.73 -48.45
N GLY A 387 3.68 -7.05 -49.48
CA GLY A 387 4.77 -7.51 -50.33
C GLY A 387 6.13 -6.89 -49.99
N GLU A 388 6.14 -5.75 -49.29
CA GLU A 388 7.38 -5.03 -48.98
C GLU A 388 8.08 -5.63 -47.74
N PRO A 389 9.31 -6.18 -47.90
CA PRO A 389 10.00 -6.88 -46.81
C PRO A 389 10.25 -6.04 -45.56
N GLU A 390 10.62 -4.77 -45.72
CA GLU A 390 10.90 -3.87 -44.58
C GLU A 390 9.64 -3.57 -43.76
N LYS A 391 8.54 -3.23 -44.45
CA LYS A 391 7.26 -2.95 -43.80
C LYS A 391 6.73 -4.16 -43.07
N LEU A 392 6.89 -5.34 -43.66
CA LEU A 392 6.52 -6.60 -43.05
C LEU A 392 7.34 -6.88 -41.78
N LEU A 393 8.66 -6.63 -41.79
CA LEU A 393 9.51 -6.79 -40.61
C LEU A 393 9.08 -5.87 -39.46
N LEU A 394 8.79 -4.60 -39.74
CA LEU A 394 8.29 -3.68 -38.71
C LEU A 394 6.93 -4.12 -38.17
N PHE A 395 6.03 -4.55 -39.06
CA PHE A 395 4.72 -5.10 -38.69
C PHE A 395 4.83 -6.33 -37.77
N LEU A 396 5.72 -7.28 -38.09
CA LEU A 396 5.97 -8.47 -37.27
C LEU A 396 6.61 -8.10 -35.92
N ALA A 397 7.58 -7.17 -35.90
CA ALA A 397 8.18 -6.69 -34.65
C ALA A 397 7.15 -6.03 -33.73
N SER A 398 6.27 -5.17 -34.27
CA SER A 398 5.17 -4.57 -33.52
C SER A 398 4.17 -5.60 -33.01
N THR A 399 3.82 -6.59 -33.84
CA THR A 399 2.91 -7.66 -33.43
C THR A 399 3.53 -8.50 -32.31
N ALA A 400 4.80 -8.86 -32.45
CA ALA A 400 5.53 -9.62 -31.43
C ALA A 400 5.59 -8.87 -30.09
N ALA A 401 5.86 -7.56 -30.11
CA ALA A 401 5.85 -6.73 -28.91
C ALA A 401 4.47 -6.73 -28.21
N PHE A 402 3.38 -6.62 -28.98
CA PHE A 402 2.02 -6.70 -28.44
C PHE A 402 1.68 -8.10 -27.90
N VAL A 403 2.15 -9.17 -28.55
CA VAL A 403 1.94 -10.55 -28.09
C VAL A 403 2.66 -10.81 -26.77
N VAL A 404 3.84 -10.22 -26.54
CA VAL A 404 4.56 -10.36 -25.25
C VAL A 404 3.67 -9.93 -24.08
N ILE A 405 3.14 -8.70 -24.12
CA ILE A 405 2.28 -8.22 -23.04
C ILE A 405 0.98 -9.02 -22.95
N LEU A 406 0.34 -9.34 -24.10
CA LEU A 406 -0.92 -10.09 -24.13
C LEU A 406 -0.79 -11.46 -23.44
N LEU A 407 0.30 -12.19 -23.70
CA LEU A 407 0.53 -13.50 -23.09
C LEU A 407 0.90 -13.37 -21.60
N HIS A 408 1.65 -12.34 -21.23
CA HIS A 408 2.01 -12.13 -19.82
C HIS A 408 0.81 -11.68 -18.97
N SER A 409 -0.16 -10.96 -19.55
CA SER A 409 -1.42 -10.55 -18.91
C SER A 409 -2.31 -11.70 -18.44
N VAL A 410 -2.06 -12.95 -18.87
CA VAL A 410 -2.75 -14.16 -18.39
C VAL A 410 -2.33 -14.53 -16.96
N VAL A 411 -1.12 -14.16 -16.54
CA VAL A 411 -0.55 -14.54 -15.22
C VAL A 411 -0.03 -13.35 -14.42
N SER A 412 -0.29 -12.14 -14.91
CA SER A 412 0.20 -10.87 -14.40
C SER A 412 -0.70 -9.71 -14.87
N PHE A 413 -0.35 -8.47 -14.51
CA PHE A 413 -1.13 -7.27 -14.85
C PHE A 413 -0.29 -6.10 -15.41
N PRO A 414 0.57 -6.34 -16.41
CA PRO A 414 1.51 -5.32 -16.90
C PRO A 414 0.85 -4.06 -17.47
N GLY A 415 -0.38 -4.12 -17.97
CA GLY A 415 -1.13 -2.98 -18.51
C GLY A 415 -1.54 -1.95 -17.45
N HIS A 416 -1.41 -2.26 -16.16
CA HIS A 416 -1.61 -1.29 -15.09
C HIS A 416 -0.40 -0.41 -14.84
N LEU A 417 0.73 -0.64 -15.52
CA LEU A 417 1.91 0.20 -15.44
C LEU A 417 2.04 1.03 -16.70
N MET A 418 2.15 2.34 -16.52
CA MET A 418 2.04 3.30 -17.60
C MET A 418 3.00 3.06 -18.79
N PRO A 419 4.31 2.78 -18.59
CA PRO A 419 5.23 2.51 -19.72
C PRO A 419 4.80 1.31 -20.55
N ASN A 420 4.36 0.24 -19.89
CA ASN A 420 3.98 -1.02 -20.51
C ASN A 420 2.69 -0.83 -21.32
N ALA A 421 1.69 -0.19 -20.72
CA ALA A 421 0.45 0.17 -21.38
C ALA A 421 0.68 1.07 -22.61
N LEU A 422 1.55 2.08 -22.51
CA LEU A 422 1.89 2.97 -23.62
C LEU A 422 2.56 2.20 -24.77
N ILE A 423 3.49 1.29 -24.47
CA ILE A 423 4.15 0.48 -25.50
C ILE A 423 3.17 -0.49 -26.15
N ALA A 424 2.27 -1.08 -25.40
CA ALA A 424 1.23 -1.95 -25.94
C ALA A 424 0.37 -1.22 -26.97
N VAL A 425 -0.17 -0.04 -26.62
CA VAL A 425 -1.00 0.74 -27.55
C VAL A 425 -0.19 1.35 -28.70
N PHE A 426 1.09 1.69 -28.47
CA PHE A 426 1.98 2.09 -29.55
C PHE A 426 2.23 0.92 -30.52
N ALA A 427 2.50 -0.28 -30.01
CA ALA A 427 2.75 -1.48 -30.82
C ALA A 427 1.53 -1.85 -31.67
N VAL A 428 0.32 -1.83 -31.10
CA VAL A 428 -0.93 -2.02 -31.85
C VAL A 428 -1.11 -0.94 -32.91
N GLY A 429 -0.85 0.33 -32.57
CA GLY A 429 -0.94 1.45 -33.50
C GLY A 429 0.01 1.31 -34.69
N VAL A 430 1.26 0.89 -34.45
CA VAL A 430 2.23 0.63 -35.53
C VAL A 430 1.82 -0.59 -36.35
N ALA A 431 1.46 -1.71 -35.71
CA ALA A 431 1.05 -2.93 -36.42
C ALA A 431 -0.15 -2.66 -37.35
N THR A 432 -1.07 -1.80 -36.93
CA THR A 432 -2.26 -1.42 -37.70
C THR A 432 -2.08 -0.18 -38.59
N SER A 433 -0.83 0.29 -38.76
CA SER A 433 -0.51 1.51 -39.50
C SER A 433 -0.94 1.44 -40.97
N GLU A 434 -1.53 2.53 -41.46
CA GLU A 434 -1.91 2.68 -42.87
C GLU A 434 -0.73 2.55 -43.83
N GLN A 435 0.47 2.91 -43.37
CA GLN A 435 1.72 2.83 -44.15
C GLN A 435 2.27 1.40 -44.24
N LEU A 436 1.93 0.53 -43.28
CA LEU A 436 2.39 -0.87 -43.22
C LEU A 436 1.36 -1.85 -43.80
N ARG A 437 0.16 -1.37 -44.16
CA ARG A 437 -0.92 -2.20 -44.66
C ARG A 437 -0.73 -2.55 -46.14
N GLY A 438 -0.89 -3.83 -46.48
CA GLY A 438 -0.81 -4.33 -47.86
C GLY A 438 -2.15 -4.40 -48.62
N PHE A 439 -3.28 -4.09 -47.97
CA PHE A 439 -4.62 -4.21 -48.54
C PHE A 439 -5.44 -2.92 -48.39
N LYS A 440 -6.52 -2.79 -49.17
CA LYS A 440 -7.48 -1.67 -49.05
C LYS A 440 -8.32 -1.85 -47.78
N PRO A 441 -8.38 -0.87 -46.88
CA PRO A 441 -9.16 -1.00 -45.67
C PRO A 441 -10.65 -0.85 -45.95
N TRP A 442 -11.44 -1.44 -45.06
CA TRP A 442 -12.78 -0.94 -44.81
C TRP A 442 -12.71 0.13 -43.73
N SER A 443 -13.03 1.37 -44.11
CA SER A 443 -13.04 2.51 -43.20
C SER A 443 -14.40 3.19 -43.18
N VAL A 444 -14.80 3.63 -42.00
CA VAL A 444 -15.93 4.54 -41.79
C VAL A 444 -15.38 5.95 -41.86
N VAL A 445 -15.84 6.75 -42.83
CA VAL A 445 -15.37 8.12 -43.06
C VAL A 445 -16.44 9.11 -42.63
N VAL A 446 -16.10 10.01 -41.72
CA VAL A 446 -16.96 11.09 -41.25
C VAL A 446 -16.78 12.29 -42.17
N GLN A 447 -17.75 12.54 -43.05
CA GLN A 447 -17.71 13.64 -44.03
C GLN A 447 -18.57 14.84 -43.61
N LYS A 448 -19.64 14.63 -42.83
CA LYS A 448 -20.56 15.70 -42.43
C LYS A 448 -19.87 16.69 -41.49
N LYS A 449 -19.91 17.99 -41.82
CA LYS A 449 -19.28 19.08 -41.05
C LYS A 449 -19.65 19.01 -39.56
N PHE A 450 -20.93 18.79 -39.26
CA PHE A 450 -21.44 18.69 -37.89
C PHE A 450 -20.80 17.54 -37.10
N VAL A 451 -20.79 16.32 -37.66
CA VAL A 451 -20.22 15.12 -37.01
C VAL A 451 -18.71 15.27 -36.84
N ARG A 452 -18.01 15.87 -37.81
CA ARG A 452 -16.58 16.20 -37.67
C ARG A 452 -16.33 17.17 -36.51
N THR A 453 -17.16 18.20 -36.36
CA THR A 453 -17.05 19.15 -35.24
C THR A 453 -17.23 18.44 -33.90
N ILE A 454 -18.23 17.56 -33.77
CA ILE A 454 -18.44 16.78 -32.54
C ILE A 454 -17.24 15.88 -32.24
N ALA A 455 -16.74 15.15 -33.24
CA ALA A 455 -15.59 14.27 -33.06
C ALA A 455 -14.33 15.05 -32.61
N VAL A 456 -14.09 16.24 -33.17
CA VAL A 456 -13.01 17.12 -32.73
C VAL A 456 -13.25 17.65 -31.31
N LEU A 457 -14.49 18.01 -30.96
CA LEU A 457 -14.82 18.42 -29.60
C LEU A 457 -14.54 17.31 -28.58
N LEU A 458 -14.97 16.08 -28.86
CA LEU A 458 -14.67 14.92 -28.02
C LEU A 458 -13.16 14.65 -27.93
N MET A 459 -12.44 14.80 -29.04
CA MET A 459 -10.97 14.69 -29.09
C MET A 459 -10.25 15.72 -28.20
N LEU A 460 -10.91 16.84 -27.84
CA LEU A 460 -10.40 17.83 -26.90
C LEU A 460 -10.88 17.56 -25.47
N LEU A 461 -12.19 17.36 -25.29
CA LEU A 461 -12.82 17.22 -23.98
C LEU A 461 -12.39 15.94 -23.26
N VAL A 462 -12.28 14.81 -23.96
CA VAL A 462 -11.94 13.52 -23.34
C VAL A 462 -10.51 13.55 -22.76
N PRO A 463 -9.46 13.96 -23.49
CA PRO A 463 -8.12 14.07 -22.91
C PRO A 463 -7.98 15.12 -21.80
N LEU A 464 -8.65 16.27 -21.93
CA LEU A 464 -8.64 17.31 -20.90
C LEU A 464 -9.35 16.84 -19.62
N GLY A 465 -10.55 16.26 -19.75
CA GLY A 465 -11.28 15.68 -18.63
C GLY A 465 -10.49 14.55 -17.95
N GLY A 466 -9.87 13.66 -18.74
CA GLY A 466 -8.98 12.62 -18.23
C GLY A 466 -7.79 13.19 -17.44
N THR A 467 -7.18 14.28 -17.93
CA THR A 467 -6.07 14.96 -17.23
C THR A 467 -6.53 15.55 -15.90
N VAL A 468 -7.70 16.20 -15.87
CA VAL A 468 -8.26 16.75 -14.63
C VAL A 468 -8.51 15.64 -13.61
N LEU A 469 -9.15 14.54 -14.01
CA LEU A 469 -9.42 13.41 -13.11
C LEU A 469 -8.12 12.72 -12.65
N MET A 470 -7.14 12.51 -13.54
CA MET A 470 -5.83 11.97 -13.15
C MET A 470 -5.07 12.89 -12.20
N SER A 471 -5.21 14.22 -12.36
CA SER A 471 -4.59 15.18 -11.44
C SER A 471 -5.17 15.08 -10.03
N ARG A 472 -6.49 14.85 -9.90
CA ARG A 472 -7.14 14.65 -8.59
C ARG A 472 -6.59 13.42 -7.87
N ASN A 473 -6.52 12.28 -8.55
CA ASN A 473 -5.89 11.06 -8.01
C ASN A 473 -4.43 11.32 -7.60
N TYR A 474 -3.64 11.92 -8.49
CA TYR A 474 -2.22 12.17 -8.24
C TYR A 474 -1.98 13.11 -7.05
N PHE A 475 -2.74 14.20 -6.95
CA PHE A 475 -2.61 15.13 -5.83
C PHE A 475 -3.19 14.55 -4.53
N SER A 476 -4.30 13.81 -4.58
CA SER A 476 -4.82 13.12 -3.39
C SER A 476 -3.75 12.18 -2.80
N GLU A 477 -3.14 11.31 -3.61
CA GLU A 477 -2.08 10.43 -3.14
C GLU A 477 -0.84 11.20 -2.67
N ALA A 478 -0.47 12.29 -3.36
CA ALA A 478 0.69 13.08 -2.99
C ALA A 478 0.53 13.77 -1.62
N TYR A 479 -0.66 14.29 -1.34
CA TYR A 479 -1.00 14.86 -0.05
C TYR A 479 -1.09 13.77 1.02
N PHE A 480 -1.69 12.62 0.70
CA PHE A 480 -1.72 11.47 1.60
C PHE A 480 -0.31 11.00 1.99
N THR A 481 0.60 10.79 1.04
CA THR A 481 1.98 10.37 1.32
C THR A 481 2.69 11.36 2.25
N LYS A 482 2.53 12.68 2.02
CA LYS A 482 3.08 13.70 2.91
C LYS A 482 2.46 13.63 4.31
N GLY A 483 1.13 13.54 4.41
CA GLY A 483 0.43 13.43 5.68
C GLY A 483 0.86 12.20 6.48
N TYR A 484 0.99 11.06 5.81
CA TYR A 484 1.51 9.84 6.41
C TYR A 484 2.95 9.98 6.93
N LEU A 485 3.85 10.56 6.13
CA LEU A 485 5.24 10.78 6.55
C LEU A 485 5.35 11.73 7.76
N GLU A 486 4.50 12.76 7.81
CA GLU A 486 4.42 13.64 8.97
C GLU A 486 3.83 12.92 10.18
N LYS A 487 2.82 12.06 10.00
CA LYS A 487 2.30 11.19 11.06
C LYS A 487 3.37 10.27 11.65
N LEU A 488 4.21 9.65 10.80
CA LEU A 488 5.33 8.83 11.28
C LEU A 488 6.36 9.64 12.09
N LYS A 489 6.63 10.89 11.67
CA LYS A 489 7.52 11.78 12.44
C LYS A 489 6.90 12.15 13.78
N PHE A 490 5.59 12.38 13.81
CA PHE A 490 4.84 12.64 15.04
C PHE A 490 4.90 11.44 15.99
N ASP A 491 4.66 10.23 15.51
CA ASP A 491 4.72 9.00 16.33
C ASP A 491 6.13 8.81 16.92
N ALA A 492 7.17 8.95 16.09
CA ALA A 492 8.56 8.80 16.53
C ALA A 492 8.97 9.86 17.56
N ALA A 493 8.53 11.11 17.39
CA ALA A 493 8.76 12.17 18.36
C ALA A 493 8.01 11.91 19.67
N SER A 494 6.74 11.50 19.58
CA SER A 494 5.89 11.21 20.74
C SER A 494 6.42 10.04 21.57
N ALA A 495 6.90 8.98 20.91
CA ALA A 495 7.50 7.82 21.58
C ALA A 495 8.78 8.17 22.36
N ALA A 496 9.57 9.15 21.91
CA ALA A 496 10.81 9.55 22.57
C ALA A 496 10.60 10.44 23.82
N ILE A 497 9.47 11.15 23.92
CA ILE A 497 9.22 12.15 24.97
C ILE A 497 9.24 11.55 26.40
N PRO A 498 8.56 10.44 26.70
CA PRO A 498 8.54 9.86 28.06
C PRO A 498 9.95 9.51 28.57
N ASP A 499 10.77 8.87 27.74
CA ASP A 499 12.14 8.48 28.11
C ASP A 499 13.04 9.68 28.37
N LEU A 500 12.91 10.73 27.55
CA LEU A 500 13.62 11.98 27.74
C LEU A 500 13.20 12.67 29.04
N ARG A 501 11.90 12.70 29.36
CA ARG A 501 11.37 13.24 30.63
C ARG A 501 11.90 12.45 31.83
N ASN A 502 11.86 11.12 31.76
CA ASN A 502 12.39 10.24 32.81
C ASN A 502 13.89 10.46 33.03
N THR A 503 14.66 10.55 31.94
CA THR A 503 16.10 10.82 31.99
C THR A 503 16.40 12.18 32.64
N ILE A 504 15.63 13.23 32.32
CA ILE A 504 15.74 14.53 33.00
C ILE A 504 15.45 14.40 34.49
N GLY A 505 14.40 13.66 34.86
CA GLY A 505 14.05 13.38 36.26
C GLY A 505 15.21 12.72 37.01
N LYS A 506 15.79 11.65 36.46
CA LYS A 506 16.95 10.95 37.04
C LYS A 506 18.16 11.87 37.22
N ILE A 507 18.51 12.67 36.21
CA ILE A 507 19.64 13.60 36.31
C ILE A 507 19.38 14.68 37.39
N LYS A 508 18.14 15.15 37.55
CA LYS A 508 17.79 16.09 38.62
C LYS A 508 17.94 15.46 40.00
N VAL A 509 17.56 14.19 40.16
CA VAL A 509 17.79 13.44 41.40
C VAL A 509 19.28 13.25 41.66
N ASP A 510 20.08 12.86 40.66
CA ASP A 510 21.54 12.73 40.80
C ASP A 510 22.21 14.05 41.19
N LEU A 511 21.75 15.18 40.64
CA LEU A 511 22.24 16.51 41.04
C LEU A 511 21.92 16.80 42.51
N SER A 512 20.72 16.45 42.98
CA SER A 512 20.34 16.61 44.39
C SER A 512 21.15 15.67 45.30
N ASN A 513 21.35 14.41 44.90
CA ASN A 513 22.14 13.43 45.64
C ASN A 513 23.62 13.83 45.70
N LEU A 514 24.16 14.44 44.65
CA LEU A 514 25.52 14.99 44.65
C LEU A 514 25.64 16.18 45.62
N GLU A 515 24.64 17.06 45.66
CA GLU A 515 24.61 18.20 46.59
C GLU A 515 24.52 17.76 48.06
N ASN A 516 23.79 16.68 48.33
CA ASN A 516 23.62 16.13 49.67
C ASN A 516 24.64 15.02 50.02
N THR A 517 25.53 14.64 49.10
CA THR A 517 26.48 13.51 49.23
C THR A 517 25.81 12.19 49.66
N GLN A 518 24.70 11.85 49.00
CA GLN A 518 23.89 10.65 49.29
C GLN A 518 24.07 9.57 48.23
N GLU A 519 23.69 8.34 48.58
CA GLU A 519 23.70 7.16 47.70
C GLU A 519 25.04 6.96 46.96
N ASN A 520 25.01 7.02 45.61
CA ASN A 520 26.16 6.85 44.72
C ASN A 520 27.25 7.92 44.89
N PHE A 521 26.96 9.01 45.62
CA PHE A 521 27.90 10.08 45.93
C PHE A 521 28.31 10.12 47.41
N SER A 522 27.94 9.10 48.20
CA SER A 522 28.32 8.96 49.62
C SER A 522 29.83 8.93 49.85
N SER A 523 30.59 8.35 48.92
CA SER A 523 32.07 8.35 48.94
C SER A 523 32.69 9.74 48.79
N LEU A 524 31.92 10.76 48.40
CA LEU A 524 32.33 12.16 48.29
C LEU A 524 32.00 12.98 49.55
N ALA A 525 31.37 12.39 50.57
CA ALA A 525 31.24 13.01 51.89
C ALA A 525 32.63 13.33 52.46
N THR A 526 32.78 14.48 53.12
CA THR A 526 34.10 15.04 53.46
C THR A 526 34.99 14.06 54.23
N ASP A 527 34.47 13.49 55.31
CA ASP A 527 35.24 12.59 56.18
C ASP A 527 35.53 11.26 55.46
N THR A 528 34.53 10.68 54.81
CA THR A 528 34.65 9.42 54.05
C THR A 528 35.66 9.51 52.90
N TYR A 529 35.68 10.62 52.17
CA TYR A 529 36.61 10.85 51.06
C TYR A 529 38.05 10.99 51.56
N ILE A 530 38.26 11.72 52.66
CA ILE A 530 39.57 11.92 53.26
C ILE A 530 40.10 10.60 53.81
N ASP A 531 39.31 9.88 54.61
CA ASP A 531 39.70 8.60 55.23
C ASP A 531 40.09 7.54 54.20
N SER A 532 39.35 7.49 53.08
CA SER A 532 39.60 6.50 52.01
C SER A 532 40.87 6.80 51.20
N ASN A 533 41.26 8.07 51.06
CA ASN A 533 42.38 8.48 50.18
C ASN A 533 43.66 8.83 50.93
N LEU A 534 43.57 9.19 52.22
CA LEU A 534 44.71 9.60 53.03
C LEU A 534 45.81 8.54 53.17
N PRO A 535 45.52 7.23 53.36
CA PRO A 535 46.56 6.19 53.42
C PRO A 535 47.39 6.10 52.13
N VAL A 536 46.73 6.26 50.98
CA VAL A 536 47.38 6.24 49.66
C VAL A 536 48.30 7.44 49.50
N TYR A 537 47.86 8.63 49.92
CA TYR A 537 48.68 9.85 49.86
C TYR A 537 49.85 9.81 50.84
N LYS A 538 49.66 9.27 52.05
CA LYS A 538 50.76 9.04 53.02
C LYS A 538 51.82 8.09 52.47
N SER A 539 51.42 7.01 51.78
CA SER A 539 52.37 6.09 51.13
C SER A 539 53.10 6.72 49.95
N ARG A 540 52.45 7.61 49.19
CA ARG A 540 53.04 8.27 48.02
C ARG A 540 53.95 9.45 48.41
N TYR A 541 53.66 10.12 49.53
CA TYR A 541 54.38 11.30 50.01
C TYR A 541 54.74 11.16 51.52
N PRO A 542 55.67 10.25 51.89
CA PRO A 542 55.92 9.87 53.28
C PRO A 542 56.52 10.97 54.17
N HIS A 543 57.04 12.05 53.58
CA HIS A 543 57.65 13.17 54.30
C HIS A 543 56.76 14.43 54.37
N ALA A 544 55.56 14.40 53.78
CA ALA A 544 54.64 15.54 53.80
C ALA A 544 53.84 15.57 55.13
N PRO A 545 53.65 16.74 55.77
CA PRO A 545 52.80 16.86 56.95
C PRO A 545 51.35 16.43 56.65
N GLU A 546 50.74 15.67 57.55
CA GLU A 546 49.38 15.14 57.37
C GLU A 546 48.34 16.25 57.12
N ALA A 547 48.44 17.37 57.85
CA ALA A 547 47.56 18.53 57.65
C ALA A 547 47.63 19.10 56.22
N PHE A 548 48.82 19.06 55.59
CA PHE A 548 49.02 19.49 54.21
C PHE A 548 48.45 18.48 53.19
N LEU A 549 48.55 17.17 53.48
CA LEU A 549 47.92 16.15 52.64
C LEU A 549 46.39 16.21 52.70
N VAL A 550 45.82 16.47 53.89
CA VAL A 550 44.37 16.66 54.07
C VAL A 550 43.86 17.89 53.32
N SER A 551 44.61 19.01 53.32
CA SER A 551 44.21 20.20 52.54
C SER A 551 44.19 19.94 51.03
N ILE A 552 45.18 19.22 50.50
CA ILE A 552 45.21 18.80 49.08
C ILE A 552 44.03 17.87 48.76
N LEU A 553 43.73 16.90 49.63
CA LEU A 553 42.59 16.01 49.44
C LEU A 553 41.25 16.75 49.46
N HIS A 554 41.11 17.77 50.30
CA HIS A 554 39.92 18.62 50.33
C HIS A 554 39.75 19.42 49.04
N GLU A 555 40.83 20.01 48.50
CA GLU A 555 40.82 20.69 47.20
C GLU A 555 40.45 19.74 46.05
N ASN A 556 41.08 18.55 46.00
CA ASN A 556 40.78 17.53 45.00
C ASN A 556 39.33 17.03 45.07
N ARG A 557 38.75 16.92 46.28
CA ARG A 557 37.33 16.57 46.48
C ARG A 557 36.43 17.64 45.88
N ILE A 558 36.68 18.91 46.19
CA ILE A 558 35.91 20.04 45.66
C ILE A 558 35.98 20.06 44.13
N GLU A 559 37.17 19.87 43.56
CA GLU A 559 37.35 19.80 42.10
C GLU A 559 36.61 18.61 41.49
N THR A 560 36.66 17.44 42.12
CA THR A 560 35.93 16.24 41.70
C THR A 560 34.42 16.47 41.70
N VAL A 561 33.86 16.99 42.79
CA VAL A 561 32.43 17.34 42.90
C VAL A 561 32.05 18.37 41.83
N LYS A 562 32.88 19.40 41.62
CA LYS A 562 32.67 20.43 40.58
C LYS A 562 32.65 19.81 39.18
N ASN A 563 33.57 18.91 38.86
CA ASN A 563 33.64 18.23 37.57
C ASN A 563 32.42 17.33 37.33
N ILE A 564 31.99 16.57 38.34
CA ILE A 564 30.78 15.74 38.26
C ILE A 564 29.55 16.63 38.06
N LYS A 565 29.40 17.72 38.84
CA LYS A 565 28.30 18.68 38.71
C LYS A 565 28.25 19.32 37.32
N GLN A 566 29.40 19.71 36.77
CA GLN A 566 29.49 20.24 35.40
C GLN A 566 29.06 19.22 34.35
N LYS A 567 29.50 17.96 34.48
CA LYS A 567 29.10 16.87 33.57
C LYS A 567 27.60 16.60 33.62
N LEU A 568 27.02 16.49 34.82
CA LEU A 568 25.58 16.26 35.01
C LEU A 568 24.76 17.44 34.46
N THR A 569 25.18 18.68 34.73
CA THR A 569 24.51 19.89 34.21
C THR A 569 24.60 19.97 32.68
N GLY A 570 25.75 19.61 32.11
CA GLY A 570 25.92 19.52 30.65
C GLY A 570 25.02 18.47 30.01
N ASN A 571 24.91 17.29 30.62
CA ASN A 571 24.00 16.23 30.19
C ASN A 571 22.54 16.67 30.31
N LEU A 572 22.15 17.29 31.43
CA LEU A 572 20.80 17.83 31.63
C LEU A 572 20.43 18.80 30.52
N LYS A 573 21.32 19.73 30.16
CA LYS A 573 21.11 20.68 29.07
C LYS A 573 20.93 19.97 27.73
N LYS A 574 21.76 18.96 27.42
CA LYS A 574 21.67 18.19 26.17
C LYS A 574 20.35 17.43 26.06
N VAL A 575 19.92 16.76 27.12
CA VAL A 575 18.65 16.00 27.14
C VAL A 575 17.45 16.96 27.11
N ALA A 576 17.49 18.08 27.85
CA ALA A 576 16.45 19.10 27.80
C ALA A 576 16.29 19.72 26.40
N ASN A 577 17.39 20.02 25.71
CA ASN A 577 17.35 20.46 24.32
C ASN A 577 16.76 19.38 23.40
N SER A 578 17.08 18.11 23.64
CA SER A 578 16.54 16.99 22.85
C SER A 578 15.03 16.84 23.07
N LEU A 579 14.55 17.01 24.32
CA LEU A 579 13.12 17.03 24.65
C LEU A 579 12.41 18.19 23.95
N MET A 580 12.95 19.41 24.04
CA MET A 580 12.37 20.58 23.38
C MET A 580 12.30 20.38 21.86
N ASN A 581 13.35 19.83 21.24
CA ASN A 581 13.36 19.51 19.83
C ASN A 581 12.30 18.45 19.47
N ALA A 582 12.19 17.38 20.26
CA ALA A 582 11.19 16.34 20.06
C ALA A 582 9.76 16.90 20.18
N GLN A 583 9.50 17.76 21.16
CA GLN A 583 8.20 18.43 21.32
C GLN A 583 7.88 19.36 20.15
N ASN A 584 8.82 20.22 19.73
CA ASN A 584 8.64 21.13 18.60
C ASN A 584 8.40 20.37 17.29
N GLN A 585 9.18 19.30 17.07
CA GLN A 585 9.04 18.43 15.91
C GLN A 585 7.70 17.69 15.93
N GLY A 586 7.31 17.15 17.08
CA GLY A 586 6.02 16.48 17.28
C GLY A 586 4.85 17.40 16.95
N ASN A 587 4.81 18.60 17.53
CA ASN A 587 3.75 19.58 17.28
C ASN A 587 3.69 20.00 15.81
N THR A 588 4.84 20.31 15.20
CA THR A 588 4.88 20.69 13.77
C THR A 588 4.40 19.55 12.88
N ALA A 589 4.85 18.32 13.16
CA ALA A 589 4.47 17.14 12.40
C ALA A 589 2.97 16.81 12.55
N PHE A 590 2.40 16.99 13.75
CA PHE A 590 0.97 16.82 14.01
C PHE A 590 0.10 17.72 13.14
N TYR A 591 0.34 19.04 13.15
CA TYR A 591 -0.44 19.99 12.35
C TYR A 591 -0.22 19.80 10.84
N ASN A 592 1.01 19.49 10.42
CA ASN A 592 1.29 19.17 9.02
C ASN A 592 0.54 17.90 8.59
N ALA A 593 0.50 16.87 9.44
CA ALA A 593 -0.21 15.64 9.15
C ALA A 593 -1.70 15.91 8.95
N LEU A 594 -2.35 16.64 9.86
CA LEU A 594 -3.74 17.05 9.73
C LEU A 594 -4.00 17.82 8.42
N TYR A 595 -3.20 18.85 8.13
CA TYR A 595 -3.33 19.66 6.91
C TYR A 595 -3.20 18.82 5.63
N TYR A 596 -2.19 17.96 5.55
CA TYR A 596 -1.97 17.16 4.35
C TYR A 596 -3.03 16.06 4.18
N LEU A 597 -3.47 15.41 5.27
CA LEU A 597 -4.52 14.39 5.20
C LEU A 597 -5.88 14.99 4.81
N GLU A 598 -6.24 16.15 5.35
CA GLU A 598 -7.43 16.91 4.93
C GLU A 598 -7.31 17.36 3.47
N GLY A 599 -6.13 17.82 3.06
CA GLY A 599 -5.82 18.16 1.68
C GLY A 599 -6.08 16.99 0.72
N ALA A 600 -5.69 15.76 1.10
CA ALA A 600 -5.95 14.56 0.31
C ALA A 600 -7.46 14.35 0.08
N LEU A 601 -8.25 14.44 1.16
CA LEU A 601 -9.72 14.32 1.12
C LEU A 601 -10.40 15.42 0.31
N THR A 602 -9.79 16.61 0.22
CA THR A 602 -10.32 17.72 -0.59
C THR A 602 -10.18 17.46 -2.09
N PHE A 603 -9.14 16.72 -2.51
CA PHE A 603 -9.03 16.29 -3.91
C PHE A 603 -9.95 15.11 -4.21
N GLU A 604 -9.79 14.01 -3.46
CA GLU A 604 -10.57 12.78 -3.61
C GLU A 604 -10.28 11.78 -2.49
N ASP A 605 -11.30 11.11 -1.97
CA ASP A 605 -11.14 9.94 -1.10
C ASP A 605 -11.29 8.66 -1.92
N HIS A 606 -10.17 8.13 -2.41
CA HIS A 606 -10.16 6.93 -3.26
C HIS A 606 -9.51 5.70 -2.58
N SER A 607 -9.21 5.78 -1.28
CA SER A 607 -8.59 4.68 -0.53
C SER A 607 -9.11 4.49 0.89
N GLY A 608 -9.78 5.49 1.50
CA GLY A 608 -10.15 5.47 2.92
C GLY A 608 -8.99 5.75 3.87
N LEU A 609 -7.74 5.62 3.40
CA LEU A 609 -6.55 5.79 4.23
C LEU A 609 -6.44 7.18 4.87
N PRO A 610 -6.72 8.31 4.17
CA PRO A 610 -6.66 9.62 4.84
C PRO A 610 -7.57 9.69 6.07
N LYS A 611 -8.77 9.10 6.02
CA LYS A 611 -9.68 9.00 7.17
C LYS A 611 -9.10 8.12 8.26
N THR A 612 -8.53 6.96 7.93
CA THR A 612 -7.85 6.10 8.90
C THR A 612 -6.77 6.84 9.68
N TYR A 613 -5.91 7.60 8.99
CA TYR A 613 -4.83 8.33 9.67
C TYR A 613 -5.32 9.58 10.42
N LEU A 614 -6.41 10.22 9.97
CA LEU A 614 -7.07 11.26 10.77
C LEU A 614 -7.67 10.69 12.05
N ALA A 615 -8.33 9.53 11.97
CA ALA A 615 -8.84 8.83 13.15
C ALA A 615 -7.72 8.53 14.15
N LEU A 616 -6.59 8.02 13.68
CA LEU A 616 -5.41 7.77 14.52
C LEU A 616 -4.85 9.04 15.18
N LEU A 617 -4.91 10.20 14.52
CA LEU A 617 -4.47 11.47 15.11
C LEU A 617 -5.48 12.00 16.13
N MET A 618 -6.78 11.83 15.86
CA MET A 618 -7.87 12.23 16.76
C MET A 618 -7.86 11.48 18.09
N SER A 619 -7.34 10.24 18.10
CA SER A 619 -7.20 9.44 19.33
C SER A 619 -5.94 9.76 20.15
N THR A 620 -5.24 10.85 19.86
CA THR A 620 -3.98 11.21 20.54
C THR A 620 -4.19 12.33 21.54
N GLY A 621 -3.38 12.35 22.61
CA GLY A 621 -3.40 13.46 23.56
C GLY A 621 -3.08 14.83 22.94
N ALA A 622 -2.35 14.87 21.82
CA ALA A 622 -2.07 16.12 21.09
C ALA A 622 -3.35 16.73 20.48
N TRP A 623 -4.29 15.90 20.05
CA TRP A 623 -5.61 16.35 19.59
C TRP A 623 -6.42 16.95 20.73
N THR A 624 -6.48 16.27 21.87
CA THR A 624 -7.13 16.78 23.08
C THR A 624 -6.51 18.09 23.58
N GLU A 625 -5.18 18.22 23.49
CA GLU A 625 -4.47 19.47 23.83
C GLU A 625 -4.83 20.61 22.88
N ASP A 626 -4.91 20.35 21.56
CA ASP A 626 -5.37 21.34 20.58
C ASP A 626 -6.80 21.81 20.84
N LEU A 627 -7.72 20.90 21.18
CA LEU A 627 -9.10 21.27 21.56
C LEU A 627 -9.16 22.17 22.79
N ASN A 628 -8.37 21.85 23.83
CA ASN A 628 -8.25 22.70 25.02
C ASN A 628 -7.67 24.08 24.66
N LEU A 629 -6.64 24.13 23.83
CA LEU A 629 -6.04 25.39 23.39
C LEU A 629 -7.05 26.24 22.60
N ARG A 630 -7.87 25.64 21.74
CA ARG A 630 -8.94 26.36 21.05
C ARG A 630 -9.92 26.96 22.07
N LEU A 631 -10.44 26.13 22.99
CA LEU A 631 -11.43 26.53 23.98
C LEU A 631 -11.01 27.79 24.76
N PHE A 632 -9.77 27.83 25.24
CA PHE A 632 -9.28 28.91 26.11
C PHE A 632 -8.71 30.13 25.37
N ASN A 633 -8.36 30.02 24.08
CA ASN A 633 -7.72 31.12 23.34
C ASN A 633 -8.63 31.81 22.30
N LEU A 634 -9.77 31.23 21.96
CA LEU A 634 -10.72 31.80 20.99
C LEU A 634 -11.86 32.59 21.67
N PRO A 635 -12.45 33.60 21.01
CA PRO A 635 -13.28 34.63 21.66
C PRO A 635 -14.66 34.17 22.15
N ASP A 636 -15.12 32.96 21.81
CA ASP A 636 -16.42 32.42 22.23
C ASP A 636 -16.30 30.96 22.68
N PRO A 637 -16.00 30.70 23.97
CA PRO A 637 -15.83 29.35 24.49
C PRO A 637 -17.12 28.51 24.42
N MET A 638 -18.29 29.12 24.63
CA MET A 638 -19.57 28.38 24.59
C MET A 638 -19.91 27.89 23.19
N LYS A 639 -19.67 28.73 22.17
CA LYS A 639 -19.82 28.30 20.78
C LYS A 639 -18.88 27.14 20.46
N GLN A 640 -17.64 27.17 20.93
CA GLN A 640 -16.69 26.09 20.66
C GLN A 640 -17.06 24.77 21.33
N LEU A 641 -17.53 24.82 22.59
CA LEU A 641 -18.11 23.65 23.24
C LEU A 641 -19.28 23.10 22.43
N ASN A 642 -20.20 23.98 22.03
CA ASN A 642 -21.35 23.59 21.23
C ASN A 642 -20.93 22.97 19.88
N ASP A 643 -20.03 23.61 19.14
CA ASP A 643 -19.55 23.12 17.85
C ASP A 643 -18.89 21.74 18.04
N PHE A 644 -17.93 21.61 18.97
CA PHE A 644 -17.20 20.36 19.20
C PHE A 644 -18.11 19.19 19.63
N PHE A 645 -18.96 19.36 20.65
CA PHE A 645 -19.82 18.28 21.14
C PHE A 645 -21.02 17.97 20.22
N ASN A 646 -21.33 18.84 19.26
CA ASN A 646 -22.19 18.51 18.12
C ASN A 646 -21.39 17.89 16.94
N GLY A 647 -20.09 17.68 17.12
CA GLY A 647 -19.12 17.08 16.20
C GLY A 647 -18.78 17.97 14.99
N ILE A 648 -18.70 19.27 15.21
CA ILE A 648 -18.18 20.27 14.27
C ILE A 648 -16.82 20.71 14.83
N ASN A 649 -15.73 20.19 14.26
CA ASN A 649 -14.37 20.44 14.76
C ASN A 649 -13.35 20.76 13.64
N GLY A 650 -13.83 20.91 12.40
CA GLY A 650 -13.03 21.19 11.20
C GLY A 650 -12.64 19.95 10.39
N TYR A 651 -12.71 18.76 10.98
CA TYR A 651 -12.38 17.49 10.29
C TYR A 651 -13.55 16.50 10.28
N ASN A 652 -14.39 16.49 11.31
CA ASN A 652 -15.56 15.60 11.42
C ASN A 652 -16.58 15.80 10.29
N GLU A 653 -16.56 16.93 9.60
CA GLU A 653 -17.37 17.21 8.42
C GLU A 653 -17.03 16.25 7.26
N LYS A 654 -15.87 15.58 7.31
CA LYS A 654 -15.44 14.55 6.34
C LYS A 654 -15.99 13.14 6.64
N ILE A 655 -16.69 12.96 7.77
CA ILE A 655 -17.27 11.68 8.19
C ILE A 655 -18.56 11.36 7.40
N ASP A 656 -19.15 12.31 6.67
CA ASP A 656 -20.46 12.15 6.03
C ASP A 656 -20.56 10.89 5.13
N VAL A 657 -21.52 10.04 5.45
CA VAL A 657 -21.82 8.78 4.75
C VAL A 657 -23.25 8.85 4.22
N SER A 658 -23.38 9.26 2.96
CA SER A 658 -24.69 9.46 2.33
C SER A 658 -25.39 8.16 1.91
N SER A 659 -24.64 7.11 1.56
CA SER A 659 -25.17 5.81 1.10
C SER A 659 -24.27 4.67 1.57
N PRO A 660 -24.34 4.27 2.86
CA PRO A 660 -23.41 3.32 3.43
C PRO A 660 -23.50 1.95 2.76
N ARG A 661 -22.34 1.34 2.50
CA ARG A 661 -22.24 -0.07 2.10
C ARG A 661 -22.88 -0.99 3.14
N PRO A 662 -23.35 -2.20 2.77
CA PRO A 662 -23.98 -3.14 3.70
C PRO A 662 -23.17 -3.40 4.97
N LEU A 663 -21.84 -3.45 4.85
CA LEU A 663 -20.90 -3.65 5.95
C LEU A 663 -20.93 -2.52 7.01
N ILE A 664 -21.26 -1.30 6.60
CA ILE A 664 -21.16 -0.07 7.42
C ILE A 664 -22.51 0.47 7.82
N LYS A 665 -23.55 0.16 7.04
CA LYS A 665 -24.93 0.56 7.31
C LYS A 665 -25.35 0.32 8.77
N PRO A 666 -24.96 -0.77 9.45
CA PRO A 666 -25.37 -0.96 10.83
C PRO A 666 -24.48 -0.25 11.86
N LEU A 667 -23.33 0.31 11.44
CA LEU A 667 -22.34 0.99 12.29
C LEU A 667 -22.49 2.52 12.26
N LEU A 668 -22.70 3.10 11.08
CA LEU A 668 -22.76 4.55 10.93
C LEU A 668 -23.78 4.96 9.85
N THR A 669 -24.65 5.90 10.22
CA THR A 669 -25.61 6.55 9.31
C THR A 669 -25.61 8.06 9.57
N ARG A 670 -26.08 8.86 8.61
CA ARG A 670 -26.07 10.34 8.69
C ARG A 670 -26.72 10.91 9.96
N GLU A 671 -27.68 10.21 10.56
CA GLU A 671 -28.40 10.62 11.79
C GLU A 671 -27.85 9.98 13.08
N LYS A 672 -26.86 9.09 12.98
CA LYS A 672 -26.35 8.26 14.10
C LYS A 672 -24.85 8.41 14.32
N ARG A 673 -24.34 9.65 14.38
CA ARG A 673 -22.98 9.86 14.90
C ARG A 673 -22.91 9.53 16.39
N HIS A 674 -21.74 9.08 16.83
CA HIS A 674 -21.50 8.75 18.22
C HIS A 674 -21.22 10.03 19.02
N LEU A 675 -22.28 10.72 19.47
CA LEU A 675 -22.19 11.97 20.22
C LEU A 675 -22.74 11.80 21.65
N PRO A 676 -22.12 10.97 22.50
CA PRO A 676 -22.64 10.68 23.83
C PRO A 676 -22.63 11.89 24.78
N LEU A 677 -21.89 12.96 24.47
CA LEU A 677 -21.83 14.19 25.27
C LEU A 677 -22.53 15.38 24.60
N LYS A 678 -23.43 15.14 23.63
CA LYS A 678 -24.07 16.20 22.83
C LYS A 678 -24.79 17.28 23.66
N GLU A 679 -25.42 16.92 24.77
CA GLU A 679 -26.20 17.79 25.65
C GLU A 679 -25.33 18.56 26.66
N LEU A 680 -24.05 18.20 26.80
CA LEU A 680 -23.12 18.83 27.74
C LEU A 680 -23.02 20.36 27.57
N PRO A 681 -22.92 20.93 26.35
CA PRO A 681 -22.87 22.38 26.18
C PRO A 681 -24.11 23.10 26.73
N ASP A 682 -25.31 22.50 26.56
CA ASP A 682 -26.55 23.08 27.07
C ASP A 682 -26.60 23.04 28.61
N LEU A 683 -26.08 21.97 29.22
CA LEU A 683 -25.92 21.86 30.67
C LEU A 683 -24.91 22.88 31.22
N ILE A 684 -23.76 23.05 30.57
CA ILE A 684 -22.76 24.07 30.96
C ILE A 684 -23.36 25.47 30.82
N LYS A 685 -24.16 25.71 29.77
CA LYS A 685 -24.87 26.98 29.56
C LYS A 685 -25.88 27.25 30.66
N ALA A 686 -26.63 26.24 31.10
CA ALA A 686 -27.56 26.35 32.21
C ALA A 686 -26.82 26.62 33.53
N ALA A 687 -25.75 25.87 33.82
CA ALA A 687 -24.91 26.08 34.99
C ALA A 687 -24.28 27.48 35.02
N SER A 688 -23.99 28.05 33.85
CA SER A 688 -23.43 29.39 33.72
C SER A 688 -24.39 30.53 34.13
N GLN A 689 -25.66 30.21 34.42
CA GLN A 689 -26.61 31.15 35.01
C GLN A 689 -26.38 31.34 36.52
N GLU A 690 -25.88 30.30 37.19
CA GLU A 690 -25.63 30.28 38.65
C GLU A 690 -24.17 30.59 39.00
N ALA A 691 -23.22 30.21 38.16
CA ALA A 691 -21.79 30.48 38.35
C ALA A 691 -21.12 31.01 37.07
N SER A 692 -19.99 31.71 37.19
CA SER A 692 -19.27 32.17 36.00
C SER A 692 -18.75 30.98 35.19
N LEU A 693 -18.82 31.06 33.86
CA LEU A 693 -18.31 30.01 32.95
C LEU A 693 -16.86 29.63 33.26
N THR A 694 -16.01 30.61 33.59
CA THR A 694 -14.61 30.38 33.96
C THR A 694 -14.47 29.54 35.24
N THR A 695 -15.38 29.71 36.20
CA THR A 695 -15.40 28.90 37.44
C THR A 695 -15.75 27.45 37.11
N ILE A 696 -16.80 27.25 36.31
CA ILE A 696 -17.27 25.93 35.90
C ILE A 696 -16.18 25.18 35.12
N LEU A 697 -15.60 25.82 34.09
CA LEU A 697 -14.56 25.21 33.26
C LEU A 697 -13.24 24.92 34.01
N LYS A 698 -12.96 25.61 35.13
CA LYS A 698 -11.80 25.30 35.99
C LYS A 698 -12.04 24.13 36.91
N GLU A 699 -13.30 23.88 37.27
CA GLU A 699 -13.69 22.76 38.13
C GLU A 699 -13.83 21.46 37.33
N LEU A 700 -14.23 21.58 36.06
CA LEU A 700 -14.32 20.46 35.14
C LEU A 700 -12.96 20.06 34.55
N ASP A 701 -12.71 18.75 34.48
CA ASP A 701 -11.65 18.18 33.65
C ASP A 701 -12.10 18.15 32.18
N MET A 702 -11.97 19.30 31.52
CA MET A 702 -12.26 19.43 30.09
C MET A 702 -11.37 18.54 29.22
N SER A 703 -10.18 18.15 29.69
CA SER A 703 -9.32 17.23 28.95
C SER A 703 -9.94 15.84 28.90
N LEU A 704 -10.48 15.34 30.02
CA LEU A 704 -11.19 14.06 30.06
C LEU A 704 -12.45 14.09 29.16
N LEU A 705 -13.25 15.15 29.24
CA LEU A 705 -14.50 15.26 28.46
C LEU A 705 -14.24 15.39 26.96
N PHE A 706 -13.22 16.17 26.56
CA PHE A 706 -12.80 16.25 25.16
C PHE A 706 -12.21 14.94 24.66
N ASP A 707 -11.34 14.28 25.44
CA ASP A 707 -10.76 12.99 25.08
C ASP A 707 -11.85 11.93 24.86
N TYR A 708 -12.83 11.89 25.75
CA TYR A 708 -13.95 10.94 25.66
C TYR A 708 -14.78 11.12 24.38
N GLN A 709 -15.18 12.36 24.05
CA GLN A 709 -15.92 12.61 22.81
C GLN A 709 -15.03 12.47 21.56
N ALA A 710 -13.76 12.89 21.62
CA ALA A 710 -12.81 12.75 20.52
C ALA A 710 -12.52 11.28 20.18
N ASN A 711 -12.58 10.38 21.16
CA ASN A 711 -12.48 8.94 20.93
C ASN A 711 -13.64 8.43 20.05
N PHE A 712 -14.87 8.88 20.31
CA PHE A 712 -16.01 8.54 19.46
C PHE A 712 -15.94 9.20 18.07
N ASP A 713 -15.41 10.42 17.98
CA ASP A 713 -15.15 11.07 16.69
C ASP A 713 -14.10 10.29 15.87
N SER A 714 -13.06 9.79 16.53
CA SER A 714 -12.04 8.91 15.95
C SER A 714 -12.65 7.59 15.47
N LEU A 715 -13.51 6.97 16.28
CA LEU A 715 -14.28 5.79 15.91
C LEU A 715 -15.12 6.04 14.65
N ASP A 716 -15.89 7.13 14.61
CA ASP A 716 -16.73 7.49 13.47
C ASP A 716 -15.89 7.72 12.20
N MET A 717 -14.74 8.38 12.32
CA MET A 717 -13.80 8.59 11.22
C MET A 717 -13.21 7.27 10.71
N ALA A 718 -12.87 6.34 11.61
CA ALA A 718 -12.41 5.00 11.26
C ALA A 718 -13.51 4.19 10.56
N ILE A 719 -14.75 4.22 11.07
CA ILE A 719 -15.89 3.54 10.44
C ILE A 719 -16.17 4.13 9.04
N ALA A 720 -16.08 5.45 8.88
CA ALA A 720 -16.25 6.11 7.59
C ALA A 720 -15.18 5.71 6.56
N SER A 721 -13.99 5.28 6.99
CA SER A 721 -12.93 4.78 6.10
C SER A 721 -13.28 3.45 5.43
N PHE A 722 -14.07 2.61 6.10
CA PHE A 722 -14.51 1.32 5.57
C PHE A 722 -15.35 1.44 4.29
N GLN A 723 -15.90 2.62 3.98
CA GLN A 723 -16.73 2.83 2.79
C GLN A 723 -15.99 2.45 1.51
N ILE A 724 -14.67 2.57 1.51
CA ILE A 724 -13.85 2.31 0.34
C ILE A 724 -13.18 0.94 0.44
N VAL A 725 -12.42 0.69 1.50
CA VAL A 725 -11.77 -0.60 1.76
C VAL A 725 -11.93 -0.99 3.22
N PRO A 726 -12.49 -2.17 3.53
CA PRO A 726 -12.55 -2.68 4.90
C PRO A 726 -11.22 -3.32 5.29
N ASP A 727 -10.26 -2.50 5.73
CA ASP A 727 -8.97 -2.98 6.23
C ASP A 727 -9.15 -3.63 7.62
N PRO A 728 -8.84 -4.93 7.79
CA PRO A 728 -8.97 -5.62 9.07
C PRO A 728 -8.26 -4.90 10.24
N LYS A 729 -7.10 -4.27 10.01
CA LYS A 729 -6.36 -3.56 11.06
C LYS A 729 -7.14 -2.36 11.61
N VAL A 730 -7.91 -1.71 10.75
CA VAL A 730 -8.73 -0.55 11.12
C VAL A 730 -9.97 -1.00 11.92
N PHE A 731 -10.48 -2.22 11.70
CA PHE A 731 -11.50 -2.81 12.59
C PHE A 731 -10.97 -3.01 14.01
N ARG A 732 -9.78 -3.62 14.18
CA ARG A 732 -9.16 -3.79 15.51
C ARG A 732 -8.97 -2.43 16.20
N PHE A 733 -8.51 -1.42 15.47
CA PHE A 733 -8.40 -0.05 15.98
C PHE A 733 -9.76 0.52 16.45
N ALA A 734 -10.80 0.45 15.61
CA ALA A 734 -12.13 0.96 15.92
C ALA A 734 -12.73 0.30 17.17
N VAL A 735 -12.57 -1.02 17.30
CA VAL A 735 -13.03 -1.75 18.48
C VAL A 735 -12.33 -1.30 19.76
N ASN A 736 -11.01 -1.09 19.68
CA ASN A 736 -10.25 -0.58 20.81
C ASN A 736 -10.66 0.84 21.23
N GLN A 737 -11.21 1.65 20.32
CA GLN A 737 -11.81 2.94 20.67
C GLN A 737 -13.06 2.75 21.53
N LEU A 738 -13.98 1.85 21.12
CA LEU A 738 -15.16 1.51 21.94
C LEU A 738 -14.78 0.98 23.32
N PHE A 739 -13.83 0.05 23.40
CA PHE A 739 -13.40 -0.50 24.68
C PHE A 739 -12.76 0.57 25.58
N TYR A 740 -11.96 1.47 25.01
CA TYR A 740 -11.42 2.61 25.75
C TYR A 740 -12.56 3.48 26.32
N ALA A 741 -13.55 3.82 25.51
CA ALA A 741 -14.71 4.59 25.96
C ALA A 741 -15.47 3.87 27.10
N PHE A 742 -15.66 2.55 27.01
CA PHE A 742 -16.27 1.78 28.11
C PHE A 742 -15.48 1.95 29.41
N SER A 743 -14.15 1.79 29.34
CA SER A 743 -13.27 1.91 30.50
C SER A 743 -13.21 3.32 31.12
N LYS A 744 -13.54 4.36 30.35
CA LYS A 744 -13.53 5.76 30.81
C LYS A 744 -14.89 6.29 31.27
N SER A 745 -15.95 5.52 31.09
CA SER A 745 -17.31 5.98 31.36
C SER A 745 -17.53 6.34 32.83
N GLU A 746 -16.96 5.57 33.77
CA GLU A 746 -17.05 5.86 35.20
C GLU A 746 -16.39 7.19 35.57
N SER A 747 -15.16 7.46 35.09
CA SER A 747 -14.49 8.75 35.32
C SER A 747 -15.26 9.92 34.72
N VAL A 748 -15.92 9.73 33.57
CA VAL A 748 -16.77 10.77 32.97
C VAL A 748 -18.03 11.01 33.80
N LEU A 749 -18.64 9.98 34.39
CA LEU A 749 -19.78 10.13 35.29
C LEU A 749 -19.41 10.94 36.53
N GLU A 750 -18.29 10.60 37.18
CA GLU A 750 -17.76 11.35 38.32
C GLU A 750 -17.49 12.82 37.97
N GLU A 751 -17.04 13.08 36.74
CA GLU A 751 -16.77 14.43 36.25
C GLU A 751 -18.07 15.21 36.00
N LEU A 752 -19.10 14.56 35.46
CA LEU A 752 -20.42 15.16 35.21
C LEU A 752 -21.15 15.53 36.52
N ASP A 753 -20.95 14.78 37.62
CA ASP A 753 -21.56 15.06 38.93
C ASP A 753 -21.18 16.45 39.48
N LYS A 754 -20.01 16.98 39.11
CA LYS A 754 -19.57 18.31 39.54
C LYS A 754 -20.49 19.44 39.04
N LEU A 755 -21.27 19.20 37.98
CA LEU A 755 -22.24 20.17 37.46
C LEU A 755 -23.50 20.28 38.30
N GLU A 756 -23.89 19.22 39.04
CA GLU A 756 -25.21 19.11 39.68
C GLU A 756 -25.55 20.28 40.60
N LYS A 757 -24.55 20.77 41.35
CA LYS A 757 -24.67 21.88 42.31
C LYS A 757 -24.92 23.26 41.67
N TYR A 758 -24.74 23.38 40.35
CA TYR A 758 -24.95 24.61 39.59
C TYR A 758 -26.22 24.60 38.75
N LEU A 759 -27.02 23.53 38.80
CA LEU A 759 -28.17 23.32 37.93
C LEU A 759 -29.49 23.49 38.66
N ASP A 760 -30.49 24.02 37.95
CA ASP A 760 -31.89 23.99 38.41
C ASP A 760 -32.49 22.58 38.30
N SER A 761 -33.66 22.37 38.90
CA SER A 761 -34.31 21.04 38.92
C SER A 761 -34.61 20.47 37.52
N SER A 762 -34.82 21.32 36.51
CA SER A 762 -35.10 20.88 35.14
C SER A 762 -33.83 20.42 34.41
N SER A 763 -32.71 21.10 34.66
CA SER A 763 -31.40 20.82 34.11
C SER A 763 -30.75 19.64 34.84
N GLN A 764 -31.03 19.45 36.13
CA GLN A 764 -30.66 18.24 36.88
C GLN A 764 -31.31 16.98 36.27
N ALA A 765 -32.59 17.03 35.88
CA ALA A 765 -33.23 15.90 35.19
C ALA A 765 -32.56 15.60 33.83
N SER A 766 -32.09 16.64 33.12
CA SER A 766 -31.35 16.49 31.86
C SER A 766 -29.95 15.90 32.07
N LEU A 767 -29.26 16.31 33.15
CA LEU A 767 -27.99 15.74 33.58
C LEU A 767 -28.13 14.26 33.95
N GLU A 768 -29.16 13.89 34.69
CA GLU A 768 -29.43 12.49 35.03
C GLU A 768 -29.73 11.63 33.79
N ASN A 769 -30.42 12.17 32.79
CA ASN A 769 -30.60 11.46 31.51
C ASN A 769 -29.26 11.24 30.79
N LEU A 770 -28.41 12.28 30.71
CA LEU A 770 -27.06 12.17 30.15
C LEU A 770 -26.23 11.11 30.90
N LYS A 771 -26.20 11.17 32.24
CA LYS A 771 -25.49 10.20 33.09
C LYS A 771 -26.00 8.78 32.86
N ASN A 772 -27.32 8.56 32.82
CA ASN A 772 -27.89 7.25 32.55
C ASN A 772 -27.47 6.70 31.17
N ARG A 773 -27.32 7.55 30.16
CA ARG A 773 -26.80 7.13 28.84
C ARG A 773 -25.32 6.77 28.88
N ILE A 774 -24.49 7.56 29.56
CA ILE A 774 -23.06 7.25 29.73
C ILE A 774 -22.86 5.95 30.52
N ALA A 775 -23.64 5.74 31.59
CA ALA A 775 -23.58 4.52 32.40
C ALA A 775 -23.96 3.26 31.62
N ASN A 776 -24.84 3.38 30.61
CA ASN A 776 -25.30 2.26 29.79
C ASN A 776 -24.53 2.12 28.46
N ILE A 777 -23.48 2.91 28.23
CA ILE A 777 -22.84 2.99 26.91
C ILE A 777 -22.27 1.65 26.42
N SER A 778 -21.75 0.82 27.33
CA SER A 778 -21.26 -0.52 27.01
C SER A 778 -22.40 -1.42 26.51
N ASN A 779 -23.55 -1.39 27.17
CA ASN A 779 -24.72 -2.15 26.77
C ASN A 779 -25.32 -1.63 25.45
N ASP A 780 -25.41 -0.31 25.29
CA ASP A 780 -25.96 0.34 24.09
C ASP A 780 -25.13 0.02 22.83
N TYR A 781 -23.81 -0.08 22.97
CA TYR A 781 -22.90 -0.38 21.87
C TYR A 781 -22.38 -1.83 21.82
N ARG A 782 -22.85 -2.72 22.69
CA ARG A 782 -22.42 -4.13 22.71
C ARG A 782 -22.53 -4.80 21.35
N TRP A 783 -23.64 -4.60 20.65
CA TRP A 783 -23.84 -5.18 19.33
C TRP A 783 -22.80 -4.67 18.31
N GLN A 784 -22.51 -3.36 18.31
CA GLN A 784 -21.52 -2.78 17.39
C GLN A 784 -20.11 -3.30 17.71
N PHE A 785 -19.78 -3.37 19.00
CA PHE A 785 -18.52 -3.92 19.49
C PHE A 785 -18.32 -5.37 19.02
N GLU A 786 -19.33 -6.23 19.21
CA GLU A 786 -19.29 -7.62 18.76
C GLU A 786 -19.22 -7.73 17.23
N TYR A 787 -20.02 -6.93 16.52
CA TYR A 787 -20.07 -6.92 15.05
C TYR A 787 -18.73 -6.54 14.43
N LEU A 788 -18.05 -5.53 14.97
CA LEU A 788 -16.75 -5.09 14.47
C LEU A 788 -15.70 -6.19 14.61
N TYR A 789 -15.62 -6.86 15.77
CA TYR A 789 -14.71 -7.99 15.97
C TYR A 789 -15.06 -9.18 15.07
N ASP A 790 -16.33 -9.59 15.04
CA ASP A 790 -16.78 -10.72 14.21
C ASP A 790 -16.50 -10.45 12.72
N THR A 791 -16.66 -9.20 12.28
CA THR A 791 -16.32 -8.78 10.91
C THR A 791 -14.82 -8.82 10.67
N ALA A 792 -14.00 -8.31 11.59
CA ALA A 792 -12.55 -8.34 11.48
C ALA A 792 -12.04 -9.78 11.31
N ILE A 793 -12.51 -10.68 12.18
CA ILE A 793 -12.21 -12.11 12.14
C ILE A 793 -12.70 -12.75 10.84
N ALA A 794 -13.92 -12.45 10.40
CA ALA A 794 -14.46 -13.00 9.14
C ALA A 794 -13.65 -12.56 7.91
N LEU A 795 -13.13 -11.33 7.90
CA LEU A 795 -12.29 -10.81 6.82
C LEU A 795 -10.90 -11.46 6.81
N ASN A 796 -10.37 -11.86 7.98
CA ASN A 796 -9.02 -12.39 8.11
C ASN A 796 -8.86 -13.45 9.22
N PRO A 797 -9.49 -14.63 9.11
CA PRO A 797 -9.64 -15.57 10.23
C PRO A 797 -8.35 -16.27 10.68
N GLY A 798 -7.29 -16.27 9.86
CA GLY A 798 -5.98 -16.90 10.17
C GLY A 798 -4.78 -16.00 9.86
N GLY A 799 -4.99 -14.69 9.91
CA GLY A 799 -4.02 -13.71 9.40
C GLY A 799 -2.74 -13.52 10.21
N TRP A 800 -2.63 -14.09 11.41
CA TRP A 800 -1.51 -13.88 12.34
C TRP A 800 -0.16 -14.40 11.79
N ASN A 801 -0.18 -15.36 10.87
CA ASN A 801 1.04 -15.80 10.21
C ASN A 801 1.62 -14.72 9.27
N ILE A 802 0.81 -13.87 8.66
CA ILE A 802 1.28 -12.85 7.71
C ILE A 802 1.40 -11.48 8.38
N ASN A 803 0.48 -11.19 9.30
CA ASN A 803 0.42 -9.94 10.03
C ASN A 803 0.58 -10.22 11.53
N PRO A 804 1.78 -10.03 12.11
CA PRO A 804 2.00 -10.22 13.55
C PRO A 804 1.06 -9.37 14.41
N ASP A 805 0.73 -8.14 13.98
CA ASP A 805 -0.27 -7.29 14.63
C ASP A 805 -1.70 -7.86 14.60
N TRP A 806 -1.92 -9.04 14.00
CA TRP A 806 -3.18 -9.78 13.99
C TRP A 806 -3.21 -10.91 15.02
N GLU A 807 -2.06 -11.21 15.63
CA GLU A 807 -1.95 -12.12 16.76
C GLU A 807 -2.77 -11.59 17.94
N ASN A 808 -3.33 -12.50 18.74
CA ASN A 808 -4.18 -12.21 19.89
C ASN A 808 -5.55 -11.59 19.56
N ILE A 809 -5.98 -11.55 18.30
CA ILE A 809 -7.29 -10.95 17.96
C ILE A 809 -8.45 -11.70 18.65
N TYR A 810 -8.35 -13.01 18.82
CA TYR A 810 -9.37 -13.82 19.49
C TYR A 810 -9.32 -13.62 21.01
N SER A 811 -8.12 -13.64 21.58
CA SER A 811 -7.92 -13.47 23.02
C SER A 811 -8.30 -12.05 23.47
N ASP A 812 -7.95 -11.02 22.69
CA ASP A 812 -8.37 -9.64 22.94
C ASP A 812 -9.90 -9.53 22.98
N TYR A 813 -10.59 -10.14 22.02
CA TYR A 813 -12.05 -10.11 21.95
C TYR A 813 -12.66 -10.77 23.20
N ILE A 814 -12.18 -11.96 23.56
CA ILE A 814 -12.63 -12.67 24.77
C ILE A 814 -12.33 -11.85 26.03
N GLN A 815 -11.11 -11.35 26.18
CA GLN A 815 -10.69 -10.59 27.35
C GLN A 815 -11.54 -9.32 27.53
N GLN A 816 -11.71 -8.53 26.48
CA GLN A 816 -12.50 -7.29 26.54
C GLN A 816 -13.97 -7.57 26.83
N LEU A 817 -14.56 -8.65 26.29
CA LEU A 817 -15.91 -9.08 26.62
C LEU A 817 -16.06 -9.44 28.10
N LEU A 818 -15.13 -10.24 28.65
CA LEU A 818 -15.18 -10.67 30.05
C LEU A 818 -14.95 -9.49 31.01
N LEU A 819 -14.03 -8.58 30.69
CA LEU A 819 -13.79 -7.37 31.47
C LEU A 819 -14.99 -6.43 31.48
N THR A 820 -15.77 -6.39 30.39
CA THR A 820 -16.91 -5.46 30.26
C THR A 820 -18.22 -6.05 30.80
N TYR A 821 -18.49 -7.33 30.54
CA TYR A 821 -19.81 -7.95 30.78
C TYR A 821 -19.78 -9.14 31.76
N GLY A 822 -18.60 -9.57 32.22
CA GLY A 822 -18.45 -10.70 33.14
C GLY A 822 -19.13 -11.98 32.62
N ASP A 823 -19.87 -12.65 33.50
CA ASP A 823 -20.50 -13.96 33.23
C ASP A 823 -21.45 -13.95 32.03
N GLN A 824 -22.07 -12.79 31.73
CA GLN A 824 -23.00 -12.65 30.61
C GLN A 824 -22.32 -12.77 29.23
N ALA A 825 -20.99 -12.74 29.18
CA ALA A 825 -20.23 -12.91 27.96
C ALA A 825 -19.76 -14.37 27.71
N ILE A 826 -19.90 -15.27 28.68
CA ILE A 826 -19.30 -16.62 28.62
C ILE A 826 -19.71 -17.37 27.34
N ASP A 827 -21.01 -17.38 27.00
CA ASP A 827 -21.49 -18.10 25.81
C ASP A 827 -20.88 -17.57 24.51
N LYS A 828 -20.78 -16.24 24.39
CA LYS A 828 -20.12 -15.59 23.24
C LYS A 828 -18.62 -15.88 23.22
N CYS A 829 -17.96 -15.87 24.37
CA CYS A 829 -16.53 -16.19 24.45
C CYS A 829 -16.25 -17.64 24.03
N ILE A 830 -17.12 -18.59 24.40
CA ILE A 830 -17.04 -19.98 23.93
C ILE A 830 -17.28 -20.09 22.42
N GLU A 831 -18.19 -19.28 21.85
CA GLU A 831 -18.36 -19.18 20.38
C GLU A 831 -17.07 -18.71 19.70
N ILE A 832 -16.42 -17.67 20.25
CA ILE A 832 -15.16 -17.12 19.71
C ILE A 832 -14.04 -18.14 19.79
N ALA A 833 -13.87 -18.82 20.93
CA ALA A 833 -12.90 -19.89 21.09
C ALA A 833 -13.11 -21.04 20.08
N LYS A 834 -14.36 -21.40 19.77
CA LYS A 834 -14.64 -22.39 18.70
C LYS A 834 -14.19 -21.90 17.33
N LYS A 835 -14.39 -20.60 17.01
CA LYS A 835 -13.92 -20.01 15.74
C LYS A 835 -12.39 -20.03 15.67
N GLU A 836 -11.72 -19.66 16.76
CA GLU A 836 -10.25 -19.73 16.89
C GLU A 836 -9.76 -21.15 16.61
N ILE A 837 -10.27 -22.15 17.35
CA ILE A 837 -9.88 -23.55 17.17
C ILE A 837 -10.12 -24.04 15.74
N SER A 838 -11.22 -23.65 15.11
CA SER A 838 -11.51 -23.99 13.71
C SER A 838 -10.49 -23.37 12.74
N ALA A 839 -10.08 -22.12 12.98
CA ALA A 839 -9.02 -21.47 12.21
C ALA A 839 -7.66 -22.14 12.45
N CYS A 840 -7.31 -22.42 13.71
CA CYS A 840 -6.08 -23.12 14.06
C CYS A 840 -6.02 -24.53 13.44
N GLU A 841 -7.14 -25.25 13.39
CA GLU A 841 -7.22 -26.56 12.77
C GLU A 841 -6.84 -26.52 11.29
N VAL A 842 -7.26 -25.48 10.57
CA VAL A 842 -6.90 -25.27 9.17
C VAL A 842 -5.42 -24.86 9.04
N MET A 843 -4.97 -23.98 9.93
CA MET A 843 -3.61 -23.42 9.91
C MET A 843 -2.54 -24.41 10.37
N LYS A 844 -2.90 -25.51 11.06
CA LYS A 844 -1.96 -26.55 11.52
C LYS A 844 -1.18 -27.21 10.39
N GLU A 845 -1.77 -27.29 9.18
CA GLU A 845 -1.13 -27.81 7.97
C GLU A 845 0.07 -26.95 7.52
N THR A 846 0.15 -25.71 8.02
CA THR A 846 1.24 -24.77 7.78
C THR A 846 2.06 -24.47 9.04
N HIS A 847 1.81 -25.21 10.13
CA HIS A 847 2.42 -25.05 11.46
C HIS A 847 2.07 -23.74 12.19
N TRP A 848 1.03 -23.03 11.75
CA TRP A 848 0.56 -21.79 12.38
C TRP A 848 -0.72 -21.99 13.20
N GLY A 849 -1.10 -23.26 13.45
CA GLY A 849 -2.31 -23.65 14.17
C GLY A 849 -2.17 -23.59 15.69
N ILE A 850 -1.57 -22.54 16.23
CA ILE A 850 -1.39 -22.35 17.68
C ILE A 850 -2.48 -21.39 18.16
N PRO A 851 -3.28 -21.75 19.17
CA PRO A 851 -4.22 -20.81 19.76
C PRO A 851 -3.51 -19.58 20.38
N ASP A 852 -4.23 -18.46 20.47
CA ASP A 852 -3.79 -17.27 21.19
C ASP A 852 -3.95 -17.50 22.72
N ASP A 853 -3.77 -16.46 23.54
CA ASP A 853 -3.95 -16.51 25.01
C ASP A 853 -5.43 -16.69 25.45
N SER A 854 -6.31 -17.02 24.49
CA SER A 854 -7.74 -17.28 24.67
C SER A 854 -8.00 -18.40 25.69
N PHE A 855 -7.23 -19.49 25.62
CA PHE A 855 -7.34 -20.63 26.53
C PHE A 855 -7.11 -20.21 27.99
N ASN A 856 -5.97 -19.58 28.25
CA ASN A 856 -5.57 -19.17 29.59
C ASN A 856 -6.50 -18.09 30.15
N THR A 857 -6.90 -17.12 29.32
CA THR A 857 -7.89 -16.09 29.69
C THR A 857 -9.21 -16.73 30.15
N LEU A 858 -9.76 -17.65 29.35
CA LEU A 858 -11.01 -18.34 29.68
C LEU A 858 -10.88 -19.22 30.93
N TYR A 859 -9.79 -19.99 31.03
CA TYR A 859 -9.59 -20.90 32.15
C TYR A 859 -9.40 -20.14 33.46
N THR A 860 -8.63 -19.05 33.44
CA THR A 860 -8.41 -18.18 34.59
C THR A 860 -9.72 -17.55 35.07
N PHE A 861 -10.57 -17.09 34.14
CA PHE A 861 -11.90 -16.58 34.46
C PHE A 861 -12.83 -17.66 35.02
N ALA A 862 -12.87 -18.85 34.42
CA ALA A 862 -13.63 -19.98 34.96
C ALA A 862 -13.14 -20.40 36.36
N ASN A 863 -11.84 -20.22 36.64
CA ASN A 863 -11.25 -20.47 37.93
C ASN A 863 -11.65 -19.45 38.99
N SER A 864 -11.70 -18.15 38.66
CA SER A 864 -12.18 -17.13 39.60
C SER A 864 -13.64 -17.34 40.00
N LEU A 865 -14.46 -17.89 39.11
CA LEU A 865 -15.86 -18.25 39.37
C LEU A 865 -16.06 -19.59 40.08
N ASN A 866 -15.01 -20.39 40.29
CA ASN A 866 -15.10 -21.78 40.75
C ASN A 866 -16.03 -22.67 39.90
N ALA A 867 -16.17 -22.37 38.60
CA ALA A 867 -17.10 -23.05 37.69
C ALA A 867 -16.48 -24.33 37.09
N SER A 868 -16.61 -25.47 37.79
CA SER A 868 -16.00 -26.75 37.37
C SER A 868 -16.47 -27.23 35.99
N GLU A 869 -17.76 -27.13 35.69
CA GLU A 869 -18.32 -27.52 34.38
C GLU A 869 -17.73 -26.68 33.23
N LEU A 870 -17.59 -25.38 33.44
CA LEU A 870 -17.01 -24.47 32.44
C LEU A 870 -15.53 -24.81 32.20
N LYS A 871 -14.76 -25.11 33.25
CA LYS A 871 -13.36 -25.55 33.12
C LYS A 871 -13.26 -26.82 32.27
N THR A 872 -14.08 -27.83 32.56
CA THR A 872 -14.10 -29.07 31.77
C THR A 872 -14.43 -28.78 30.31
N LYS A 873 -15.43 -27.94 30.06
CA LYS A 873 -15.82 -27.53 28.71
C LYS A 873 -14.69 -26.82 27.96
N ILE A 874 -13.95 -25.93 28.61
CA ILE A 874 -12.78 -25.24 28.03
C ILE A 874 -11.67 -26.23 27.72
N MET A 875 -11.32 -27.12 28.65
CA MET A 875 -10.30 -28.14 28.44
C MET A 875 -10.65 -29.02 27.23
N THR A 876 -11.87 -29.54 27.16
CA THR A 876 -12.34 -30.35 26.02
C THR A 876 -12.31 -29.59 24.70
N LEU A 877 -12.59 -28.28 24.70
CA LEU A 877 -12.57 -27.46 23.49
C LEU A 877 -11.15 -27.31 22.91
N TYR A 878 -10.15 -27.12 23.78
CA TYR A 878 -8.76 -26.90 23.37
C TYR A 878 -7.94 -28.20 23.26
N GLU A 879 -8.46 -29.34 23.72
CA GLU A 879 -7.79 -30.63 23.67
C GLU A 879 -7.27 -31.02 22.27
N PRO A 880 -8.04 -30.85 21.16
CA PRO A 880 -7.51 -31.14 19.84
C PRO A 880 -6.26 -30.30 19.53
N ALA A 881 -6.29 -29.02 19.89
CA ALA A 881 -5.17 -28.10 19.67
C ALA A 881 -3.94 -28.48 20.46
N TYR A 882 -4.13 -28.88 21.71
CA TYR A 882 -3.07 -29.41 22.55
C TYR A 882 -2.40 -30.61 21.89
N ILE A 883 -3.18 -31.58 21.40
CA ILE A 883 -2.64 -32.82 20.81
C ILE A 883 -1.75 -32.51 19.61
N TRP A 884 -2.21 -31.70 18.64
CA TRP A 884 -1.41 -31.46 17.45
C TRP A 884 -0.21 -30.54 17.73
N ASN A 885 -0.32 -29.55 18.62
CA ASN A 885 0.81 -28.68 18.96
C ASN A 885 1.90 -29.46 19.70
N LYS A 886 1.52 -30.38 20.58
CA LYS A 886 2.47 -31.29 21.25
C LYS A 886 3.22 -32.15 20.25
N MET A 887 2.51 -32.79 19.32
CA MET A 887 3.13 -33.59 18.25
C MET A 887 4.05 -32.75 17.35
N GLN A 888 3.61 -31.55 16.97
CA GLN A 888 4.40 -30.66 16.11
C GLN A 888 5.67 -30.17 16.83
N ALA A 889 5.57 -29.76 18.09
CA ALA A 889 6.72 -29.27 18.86
C ALA A 889 7.88 -30.27 18.96
N GLU A 890 7.58 -31.58 18.94
CA GLU A 890 8.58 -32.66 18.96
C GLU A 890 9.42 -32.74 17.67
N SER A 891 8.82 -32.50 16.50
CA SER A 891 9.51 -32.64 15.20
C SER A 891 9.91 -31.30 14.56
N PHE A 892 9.25 -30.20 14.92
CA PHE A 892 9.32 -28.91 14.24
C PHE A 892 10.73 -28.29 14.18
N TYR A 893 11.50 -28.40 15.26
CA TYR A 893 12.88 -27.90 15.29
C TYR A 893 13.72 -28.55 14.19
N ASN A 894 13.64 -29.87 14.09
CA ASN A 894 14.40 -30.65 13.11
C ASN A 894 13.88 -30.46 11.69
N GLU A 895 12.57 -30.25 11.51
CA GLU A 895 11.97 -30.11 10.17
C GLU A 895 12.10 -28.72 9.56
N LYS A 896 12.08 -27.65 10.38
CA LYS A 896 11.99 -26.26 9.89
C LYS A 896 13.12 -25.34 10.31
N ILE A 897 13.75 -25.57 11.47
CA ILE A 897 14.74 -24.63 12.02
C ILE A 897 16.16 -25.02 11.60
N THR A 898 16.52 -26.30 11.68
CA THR A 898 17.87 -26.79 11.35
C THR A 898 18.33 -26.50 9.91
N THR A 899 17.38 -26.34 8.98
CA THR A 899 17.66 -26.07 7.57
C THR A 899 17.81 -24.58 7.24
N LEU A 900 17.54 -23.69 8.20
CA LEU A 900 17.61 -22.24 8.01
C LEU A 900 18.96 -21.70 8.46
N GLU A 901 19.38 -20.59 7.84
CA GLU A 901 20.58 -19.87 8.27
C GLU A 901 20.35 -19.26 9.66
N GLU A 902 21.24 -19.58 10.58
CA GLU A 902 21.19 -19.12 11.98
C GLU A 902 21.23 -17.59 12.04
N GLY A 903 20.28 -16.99 12.79
CA GLY A 903 20.15 -15.54 12.89
C GLY A 903 19.42 -14.86 11.72
N SER A 904 18.92 -15.59 10.72
CA SER A 904 18.02 -15.04 9.71
C SER A 904 16.64 -14.68 10.29
N ASP A 905 15.94 -13.71 9.70
CA ASP A 905 14.57 -13.34 10.11
C ASP A 905 13.62 -14.55 10.09
N ALA A 906 13.80 -15.44 9.11
CA ALA A 906 13.05 -16.69 9.03
C ALA A 906 13.39 -17.61 10.21
N HIS A 907 14.67 -17.79 10.51
CA HIS A 907 15.10 -18.61 11.65
C HIS A 907 14.51 -18.12 12.97
N GLN A 908 14.58 -16.81 13.23
CA GLN A 908 13.99 -16.25 14.45
C GLN A 908 12.47 -16.44 14.49
N ARG A 909 11.79 -16.14 13.39
CA ARG A 909 10.34 -16.30 13.29
C ARG A 909 9.90 -17.74 13.55
N TYR A 910 10.62 -18.75 13.05
CA TYR A 910 10.29 -20.15 13.32
C TYR A 910 10.65 -20.57 14.75
N LEU A 911 11.69 -20.00 15.37
CA LEU A 911 11.96 -20.18 16.80
C LEU A 911 10.81 -19.66 17.66
N ASP A 912 10.32 -18.45 17.38
CA ASP A 912 9.22 -17.84 18.12
C ASP A 912 7.94 -18.71 18.02
N VAL A 913 7.67 -19.30 16.85
CA VAL A 913 6.57 -20.27 16.66
C VAL A 913 6.75 -21.51 17.53
N LEU A 914 7.96 -22.07 17.59
CA LEU A 914 8.24 -23.24 18.42
C LEU A 914 8.06 -22.92 19.91
N GLU A 915 8.53 -21.75 20.34
CA GLU A 915 8.35 -21.28 21.72
C GLU A 915 6.86 -21.13 22.06
N ARG A 916 6.07 -20.56 21.16
CA ARG A 916 4.61 -20.47 21.31
C ARG A 916 3.93 -21.84 21.41
N MET A 917 4.33 -22.81 20.56
CA MET A 917 3.78 -24.18 20.64
C MET A 917 4.04 -24.78 22.03
N LYS A 918 5.27 -24.67 22.52
CA LYS A 918 5.66 -25.19 23.84
C LYS A 918 4.92 -24.47 24.96
N ALA A 919 4.86 -23.14 24.93
CA ALA A 919 4.15 -22.35 25.93
C ALA A 919 2.68 -22.77 26.04
N PHE A 920 1.99 -22.95 24.91
CA PHE A 920 0.60 -23.43 24.92
C PHE A 920 0.46 -24.86 25.47
N VAL A 921 1.38 -25.77 25.09
CA VAL A 921 1.39 -27.16 25.59
C VAL A 921 1.63 -27.21 27.10
N ASP A 922 2.64 -26.49 27.58
CA ASP A 922 3.00 -26.42 29.00
C ASP A 922 1.86 -25.82 29.83
N GLU A 923 1.25 -24.75 29.33
CA GLU A 923 0.09 -24.13 29.97
C GLU A 923 -1.08 -25.11 30.06
N TYR A 924 -1.43 -25.80 28.96
CA TYR A 924 -2.51 -26.80 28.97
C TYR A 924 -2.23 -27.96 29.93
N GLU A 925 -1.00 -28.49 29.96
CA GLU A 925 -0.61 -29.57 30.88
C GLU A 925 -0.65 -29.15 32.34
N SER A 926 -0.31 -27.90 32.65
CA SER A 926 -0.38 -27.38 34.03
C SER A 926 -1.80 -27.32 34.60
N ARG A 927 -2.83 -27.30 33.72
CA ARG A 927 -4.25 -27.20 34.09
C ARG A 927 -4.99 -28.53 34.06
N LYS A 928 -4.36 -29.58 33.49
CA LYS A 928 -4.89 -30.94 33.41
C LYS A 928 -4.65 -31.70 34.72
#